data_AF-A0A960RXP0-F1
#
_entry.id   AF-A0A960RXP0-F1
#
_cell.length_a   1.000
_cell.length_b   1.000
_cell.length_c   1.000
_cell.angle_alpha   90.00
_cell.angle_beta   90.00
_cell.angle_gamma   90.00
#
_symmetry.space_group_name_H-M   'P 1'
#
loop_
_entity.id
_entity.type
_entity.pdbx_description
1 polymer ?
#
loop_
_entity_poly.entity_id
_entity_poly.type
_entity_poly.pdbx_seq_one_letter_code
_entity_poly.pdbx_strand_id
1 'polypeptide(L)'
;MQVIVLLFLFFFGTLESAQLKPLNPAWKKETLSTYPSGSIQEIVLLDEKGVAQKRMLYSEEGALLMEADMLSEGGIRVPHGLTLTYYPSGRIKKVESYDRGIPSGEFREYYPGGLLKAAFEYREGLLEGPYEEKWENGKFSVKKFYRKGRLEGDYETFYEEGSKESKKHYENGILQGIAFSWYPTGELAGAFNYRNGVLHTLKTTPGYALYYPSGKLKAQKEFFFGLPHGRHVAYSPEGKLTYEVSYQKGKKGGDELAYLEDGTLKTKGRYLAGRPIKTHTEWDKNGQIKRQTTYKPKLDRVSETVGFDEKGNKILAFSSNAKGLVGEYLEWYPEGKVKRRYHYIDGDFEGEEKEFYPDERIKVEAFYKKGFKNGPYKEYDPDGKLLVEANFKDGRLHGVKSEYTTKGTKLSEAFYQEGLLEGEVSEWYPEGQEKSKSHFSKGKHTGSWWLKSPEGKLLFQADYKEGQLDGLYQAWLSDGTLYKQGRFISGQPVGEHLEYFPVEGKALLEKKLFYKNGKLDGEQWRYYDNGEPEALLVYREGLLHGKKAHWSRSGELIEQATYENGNLQGNYFIKKDDGSEQHYYYKDNVLEGLHQIFFPESEEHGKIKALEATFKNGFLEGEVSEYNDRGIKIASTPFVKGKKEGQATVFSNDGRILIAANFYDDCQEGEAKEFWPNGNVKSQAYFKHDLKEGEEKTFYENGKIASLHTYKGGELHGPFKEWSPKGVILFEVDYVGGKRHGVMKKFDESGKLKVELKYENGEKVK
;
A
#
# COMPACT_ATOMS: atom_id res chain seq x y z
N MET A 1 -86.39 -3.25 -16.05
CA MET A 1 -87.72 -3.77 -15.69
C MET A 1 -87.51 -4.83 -14.60
N GLN A 2 -88.02 -4.57 -13.39
CA GLN A 2 -88.37 -5.49 -12.27
C GLN A 2 -87.30 -6.50 -11.76
N VAL A 3 -86.73 -6.37 -10.54
CA VAL A 3 -87.24 -6.79 -9.19
C VAL A 3 -87.60 -8.30 -9.19
N ILE A 4 -86.94 -9.19 -8.42
CA ILE A 4 -87.15 -9.61 -7.00
C ILE A 4 -85.98 -10.62 -6.75
N VAL A 5 -84.95 -10.46 -5.88
CA VAL A 5 -84.84 -10.35 -4.41
C VAL A 5 -85.60 -11.43 -3.61
N LEU A 6 -84.97 -12.59 -3.40
CA LEU A 6 -85.32 -13.50 -2.31
C LEU A 6 -84.59 -13.05 -1.03
N LEU A 7 -85.34 -12.48 -0.09
CA LEU A 7 -84.97 -12.36 1.31
C LEU A 7 -84.91 -13.77 1.94
N PHE A 8 -83.75 -14.14 2.50
CA PHE A 8 -83.68 -15.10 3.59
C PHE A 8 -83.44 -14.33 4.89
N LEU A 9 -84.52 -14.12 5.63
CA LEU A 9 -84.54 -13.80 7.05
C LEU A 9 -84.44 -15.10 7.86
N PHE A 10 -84.08 -14.96 9.14
CA PHE A 10 -83.89 -15.96 10.20
C PHE A 10 -82.46 -16.57 10.24
N PHE A 11 -81.63 -16.39 11.27
CA PHE A 11 -81.84 -16.11 12.69
C PHE A 11 -80.83 -15.05 13.18
N PHE A 12 -81.28 -13.83 13.50
CA PHE A 12 -80.62 -13.05 14.54
C PHE A 12 -81.24 -13.52 15.86
N GLY A 13 -80.71 -14.61 16.41
CA GLY A 13 -80.71 -14.75 17.85
C GLY A 13 -80.00 -13.52 18.39
N THR A 14 -80.70 -12.74 19.20
CA THR A 14 -80.21 -11.58 19.91
C THR A 14 -79.05 -12.00 20.81
N LEU A 15 -77.85 -12.15 20.25
CA LEU A 15 -76.67 -11.78 21.01
C LEU A 15 -76.78 -10.27 21.13
N GLU A 16 -77.03 -9.79 22.35
CA GLU A 16 -76.64 -8.43 22.74
C GLU A 16 -75.33 -8.15 22.02
N SER A 17 -75.32 -7.15 21.13
CA SER A 17 -74.08 -6.71 20.52
C SER A 17 -73.11 -6.56 21.68
N ALA A 18 -72.08 -7.41 21.73
CA ALA A 18 -71.09 -7.28 22.78
C ALA A 18 -70.60 -5.84 22.64
N GLN A 19 -70.93 -5.02 23.62
CA GLN A 19 -70.42 -3.68 23.74
C GLN A 19 -69.36 -3.79 24.82
N LEU A 20 -68.27 -3.06 24.63
CA LEU A 20 -67.31 -2.88 25.71
C LEU A 20 -68.08 -2.52 26.98
N LYS A 21 -67.70 -3.09 28.13
CA LYS A 21 -68.29 -2.71 29.42
C LYS A 21 -68.29 -1.17 29.53
N PRO A 22 -69.35 -0.51 29.99
CA PRO A 22 -69.31 0.94 30.17
C PRO A 22 -68.26 1.30 31.24
N LEU A 23 -67.53 2.39 31.05
CA LEU A 23 -66.61 2.91 32.06
C LEU A 23 -67.40 3.37 33.30
N ASN A 24 -67.03 2.88 34.49
CA ASN A 24 -67.58 3.36 35.75
C ASN A 24 -66.60 4.32 36.43
N PRO A 25 -66.99 5.59 36.70
CA PRO A 25 -66.14 6.56 37.39
C PRO A 25 -65.67 6.14 38.78
N ALA A 26 -66.36 5.21 39.45
CA ALA A 26 -65.99 4.68 40.76
C ALA A 26 -64.83 3.68 40.72
N TRP A 27 -64.43 3.20 39.54
CA TRP A 27 -63.34 2.23 39.43
C TRP A 27 -61.98 2.85 39.75
N LYS A 28 -61.19 2.14 40.55
CA LYS A 28 -59.84 2.53 40.92
C LYS A 28 -58.90 2.29 39.74
N LYS A 29 -58.12 3.31 39.38
CA LYS A 29 -57.07 3.22 38.36
C LYS A 29 -55.76 2.70 38.97
N GLU A 30 -55.23 1.62 38.41
CA GLU A 30 -53.91 1.07 38.72
C GLU A 30 -53.02 1.19 37.47
N THR A 31 -51.89 1.89 37.58
CA THR A 31 -50.92 2.03 36.49
C THR A 31 -50.01 0.80 36.46
N LEU A 32 -49.94 0.12 35.32
CA LEU A 32 -49.12 -1.07 35.14
C LEU A 32 -47.74 -0.74 34.55
N SER A 33 -47.68 0.23 33.64
CA SER A 33 -46.41 0.72 33.08
C SER A 33 -46.49 2.16 32.59
N THR A 34 -45.32 2.79 32.49
CA THR A 34 -45.12 4.15 31.97
C THR A 34 -44.00 4.17 30.93
N TYR A 35 -44.09 5.07 29.96
CA TYR A 35 -42.98 5.38 29.07
C TYR A 35 -41.82 6.05 29.82
N PRO A 36 -40.60 6.07 29.27
CA PRO A 36 -39.47 6.79 29.85
C PRO A 36 -39.73 8.29 30.07
N SER A 37 -40.61 8.90 29.26
CA SER A 37 -41.08 10.28 29.40
C SER A 37 -41.95 10.52 30.65
N GLY A 38 -42.40 9.46 31.32
CA GLY A 38 -43.36 9.51 32.43
C GLY A 38 -44.82 9.43 32.00
N SER A 39 -45.12 9.48 30.69
CA SER A 39 -46.47 9.25 30.16
C SER A 39 -46.96 7.85 30.49
N ILE A 40 -48.25 7.72 30.79
CA ILE A 40 -48.88 6.42 31.10
C ILE A 40 -48.92 5.58 29.82
N GLN A 41 -48.36 4.37 29.88
CA GLN A 41 -48.42 3.41 28.78
C GLN A 41 -49.59 2.44 28.96
N GLU A 42 -49.79 1.96 30.19
CA GLU A 42 -50.76 0.90 30.45
C GLU A 42 -51.42 1.06 31.82
N ILE A 43 -52.73 0.84 31.86
CA ILE A 43 -53.52 0.84 33.09
C ILE A 43 -54.49 -0.33 33.14
N VAL A 44 -54.91 -0.65 34.36
CA VAL A 44 -56.07 -1.50 34.64
C VAL A 44 -57.04 -0.74 35.54
N LEU A 45 -58.33 -0.87 35.25
CA LEU A 45 -59.42 -0.34 36.07
C LEU A 45 -59.99 -1.46 36.92
N LEU A 46 -59.98 -1.25 38.25
CA LEU A 46 -60.44 -2.21 39.24
C LEU A 46 -61.76 -1.73 39.86
N ASP A 47 -62.67 -2.66 40.14
CA ASP A 47 -63.85 -2.34 40.96
C ASP A 47 -63.52 -2.20 42.46
N GLU A 48 -64.53 -1.89 43.28
CA GLU A 48 -64.41 -1.70 44.73
C GLU A 48 -63.82 -2.92 45.47
N LYS A 49 -63.91 -4.11 44.89
CA LYS A 49 -63.37 -5.36 45.44
C LYS A 49 -61.97 -5.67 44.92
N GLY A 50 -61.39 -4.80 44.11
CA GLY A 50 -60.07 -4.97 43.50
C GLY A 50 -60.04 -5.91 42.28
N VAL A 51 -61.19 -6.24 41.70
CA VAL A 51 -61.30 -7.11 40.52
C VAL A 51 -61.12 -6.27 39.25
N ALA A 52 -60.26 -6.73 38.33
CA ALA A 52 -60.01 -6.03 37.07
C ALA A 52 -61.22 -6.10 36.15
N GLN A 53 -61.71 -4.92 35.76
CA GLN A 53 -62.85 -4.75 34.86
C GLN A 53 -62.43 -4.38 33.44
N LYS A 54 -61.39 -3.54 33.30
CA LYS A 54 -60.84 -3.12 32.01
C LYS A 54 -59.34 -2.95 32.03
N ARG A 55 -58.72 -3.15 30.87
CA ARG A 55 -57.31 -2.84 30.60
C ARG A 55 -57.23 -1.85 29.45
N MET A 56 -56.42 -0.80 29.59
CA MET A 56 -56.28 0.22 28.56
C MET A 56 -54.80 0.49 28.27
N LEU A 57 -54.46 0.60 26.98
CA LEU A 57 -53.12 0.96 26.50
C LEU A 57 -53.17 2.31 25.81
N TYR A 58 -52.15 3.14 26.03
CA TYR A 58 -52.03 4.46 25.43
C TYR A 58 -50.72 4.60 24.66
N SER A 59 -50.68 5.48 23.66
CA SER A 59 -49.44 5.93 23.04
C SER A 59 -48.69 6.89 23.96
N GLU A 60 -47.43 7.18 23.65
CA GLU A 60 -46.62 8.11 24.45
C GLU A 60 -47.21 9.53 24.47
N GLU A 61 -47.89 9.91 23.38
CA GLU A 61 -48.63 11.17 23.20
C GLU A 61 -50.04 11.14 23.84
N GLY A 62 -50.43 10.03 24.46
CA GLY A 62 -51.69 9.89 25.21
C GLY A 62 -52.89 9.41 24.39
N ALA A 63 -52.73 9.01 23.13
CA ALA A 63 -53.82 8.45 22.34
C ALA A 63 -54.19 7.05 22.85
N LEU A 64 -55.49 6.73 22.99
CA LEU A 64 -55.93 5.38 23.35
C LEU A 64 -55.61 4.40 22.21
N LEU A 65 -54.79 3.38 22.50
CA LEU A 65 -54.37 2.35 21.54
C LEU A 65 -55.09 1.02 21.73
N MET A 66 -55.55 0.70 22.94
CA MET A 66 -56.31 -0.51 23.20
C MET A 66 -57.25 -0.32 24.38
N GLU A 67 -58.42 -0.95 24.31
CA GLU A 67 -59.32 -1.15 25.44
C GLU A 67 -59.81 -2.60 25.43
N ALA A 68 -59.64 -3.30 26.55
CA ALA A 68 -60.06 -4.69 26.70
C ALA A 68 -60.94 -4.86 27.95
N ASP A 69 -62.04 -5.57 27.81
CA ASP A 69 -62.82 -6.06 28.94
C ASP A 69 -62.09 -7.23 29.62
N MET A 70 -62.02 -7.15 30.95
CA MET A 70 -61.25 -8.08 31.76
C MET A 70 -62.15 -8.91 32.67
N LEU A 71 -61.65 -10.10 33.01
CA LEU A 71 -62.12 -10.94 34.11
C LEU A 71 -60.93 -11.26 35.02
N SER A 72 -61.17 -11.28 36.33
CA SER A 72 -60.21 -11.83 37.30
C SER A 72 -60.79 -13.08 37.93
N GLU A 73 -60.14 -14.22 37.74
CA GLU A 73 -60.55 -15.51 38.31
C GLU A 73 -59.31 -16.22 38.85
N GLY A 74 -59.34 -16.69 40.11
CA GLY A 74 -58.20 -17.38 40.74
C GLY A 74 -56.91 -16.55 40.86
N GLY A 75 -57.00 -15.21 40.85
CA GLY A 75 -55.83 -14.31 40.90
C GLY A 75 -55.21 -14.01 39.54
N ILE A 76 -55.72 -14.59 38.45
CA ILE A 76 -55.25 -14.34 37.08
C ILE A 76 -56.18 -13.34 36.40
N ARG A 77 -55.62 -12.28 35.81
CA ARG A 77 -56.34 -11.26 35.03
C ARG A 77 -56.26 -11.61 33.54
N VAL A 78 -57.39 -11.95 32.92
CA VAL A 78 -57.45 -12.31 31.47
C VAL A 78 -58.50 -11.49 30.73
N PRO A 79 -58.33 -11.25 29.42
CA PRO A 79 -59.39 -10.68 28.58
C PRO A 79 -60.63 -11.58 28.56
N HIS A 80 -61.82 -10.99 28.71
CA HIS A 80 -63.09 -11.70 28.60
C HIS A 80 -64.16 -10.70 28.14
N GLY A 81 -64.79 -10.98 27.01
CA GLY A 81 -65.60 -10.02 26.26
C GLY A 81 -64.81 -9.41 25.10
N LEU A 82 -65.06 -8.14 24.81
CA LEU A 82 -64.43 -7.44 23.70
C LEU A 82 -63.06 -6.85 24.04
N THR A 83 -62.16 -6.92 23.07
CA THR A 83 -60.94 -6.13 22.99
C THR A 83 -60.96 -5.31 21.70
N LEU A 84 -60.86 -3.99 21.84
CA LEU A 84 -60.70 -3.07 20.72
C LEU A 84 -59.28 -2.53 20.71
N THR A 85 -58.63 -2.60 19.55
CA THR A 85 -57.36 -1.90 19.29
C THR A 85 -57.62 -0.76 18.34
N TYR A 86 -56.96 0.38 18.55
CA TYR A 86 -57.14 1.61 17.78
C TYR A 86 -55.85 2.01 17.07
N TYR A 87 -56.00 2.75 15.97
CA TYR A 87 -54.92 3.57 15.44
C TYR A 87 -54.72 4.81 16.32
N PRO A 88 -53.54 5.46 16.29
CA PRO A 88 -53.34 6.74 16.99
C PRO A 88 -54.36 7.83 16.61
N SER A 89 -55.00 7.72 15.44
CA SER A 89 -56.09 8.60 15.00
C SER A 89 -57.43 8.39 15.74
N GLY A 90 -57.53 7.38 16.60
CA GLY A 90 -58.76 6.99 17.32
C GLY A 90 -59.70 6.08 16.53
N ARG A 91 -59.41 5.77 15.26
CA ARG A 91 -60.18 4.79 14.48
C ARG A 91 -59.89 3.37 14.93
N ILE A 92 -60.91 2.51 14.94
CA ILE A 92 -60.77 1.09 15.28
C ILE A 92 -59.85 0.41 14.25
N LYS A 93 -58.83 -0.28 14.75
CA LYS A 93 -57.89 -1.12 13.99
C LYS A 93 -58.29 -2.59 14.07
N LYS A 94 -58.65 -3.08 15.25
CA LYS A 94 -59.09 -4.46 15.48
C LYS A 94 -60.24 -4.54 16.47
N VAL A 95 -61.12 -5.50 16.24
CA VAL A 95 -62.18 -5.95 17.16
C VAL A 95 -61.91 -7.43 17.40
N GLU A 96 -61.72 -7.82 18.65
CA GLU A 96 -61.41 -9.19 19.06
C GLU A 96 -62.33 -9.58 20.22
N SER A 97 -62.72 -10.86 20.27
CA SER A 97 -63.59 -11.40 21.32
C SER A 97 -62.88 -12.54 22.05
N TYR A 98 -63.01 -12.57 23.38
CA TYR A 98 -62.38 -13.58 24.22
C TYR A 98 -63.37 -14.18 25.22
N ASP A 99 -63.32 -15.48 25.45
CA ASP A 99 -63.87 -16.12 26.64
C ASP A 99 -62.71 -16.56 27.55
N ARG A 100 -62.54 -15.89 28.69
CA ARG A 100 -61.55 -16.27 29.73
C ARG A 100 -60.12 -16.40 29.18
N GLY A 101 -59.72 -15.44 28.37
CA GLY A 101 -58.41 -15.35 27.74
C GLY A 101 -58.26 -16.17 26.45
N ILE A 102 -59.25 -17.00 26.09
CA ILE A 102 -59.24 -17.80 24.87
C ILE A 102 -60.01 -17.04 23.78
N PRO A 103 -59.44 -16.80 22.58
CA PRO A 103 -60.17 -16.19 21.47
C PRO A 103 -61.47 -16.95 21.19
N SER A 104 -62.60 -16.27 21.25
CA SER A 104 -63.92 -16.86 21.05
C SER A 104 -64.90 -15.77 20.67
N GLY A 105 -65.52 -15.91 19.50
CA GLY A 105 -66.37 -14.91 18.87
C GLY A 105 -65.68 -14.22 17.69
N GLU A 106 -66.21 -13.06 17.32
CA GLU A 106 -65.84 -12.36 16.09
C GLU A 106 -64.49 -11.67 16.20
N PHE A 107 -63.72 -11.76 15.10
CA PHE A 107 -62.53 -10.99 14.82
C PHE A 107 -62.77 -10.11 13.59
N ARG A 108 -62.49 -8.81 13.71
CA ARG A 108 -62.45 -7.88 12.56
C ARG A 108 -61.17 -7.04 12.61
N GLU A 109 -60.52 -6.86 11.46
CA GLU A 109 -59.41 -5.93 11.29
C GLU A 109 -59.77 -4.90 10.22
N TYR A 110 -59.32 -3.66 10.39
CA TYR A 110 -59.59 -2.53 9.51
C TYR A 110 -58.30 -1.85 9.05
N TYR A 111 -58.31 -1.26 7.86
CA TYR A 111 -57.27 -0.33 7.39
C TYR A 111 -57.36 1.02 8.12
N PRO A 112 -56.31 1.86 8.10
CA PRO A 112 -56.38 3.22 8.68
C PRO A 112 -57.52 4.07 8.12
N GLY A 113 -57.91 3.83 6.86
CA GLY A 113 -59.06 4.44 6.20
C GLY A 113 -60.43 4.05 6.76
N GLY A 114 -60.51 3.02 7.61
CA GLY A 114 -61.75 2.49 8.20
C GLY A 114 -62.41 1.37 7.38
N LEU A 115 -61.86 1.01 6.23
CA LEU A 115 -62.35 -0.11 5.42
C LEU A 115 -61.97 -1.44 6.07
N LEU A 116 -62.89 -2.42 6.04
CA LEU A 116 -62.69 -3.77 6.58
C LEU A 116 -61.58 -4.48 5.79
N LYS A 117 -60.55 -4.94 6.50
CA LYS A 117 -59.41 -5.69 5.97
C LYS A 117 -59.59 -7.20 6.11
N ALA A 118 -60.03 -7.68 7.26
CA ALA A 118 -60.24 -9.10 7.52
C ALA A 118 -61.41 -9.31 8.47
N ALA A 119 -62.18 -10.39 8.28
CA ALA A 119 -63.23 -10.83 9.19
C ALA A 119 -63.29 -12.35 9.28
N PHE A 120 -63.34 -12.87 10.50
CA PHE A 120 -63.46 -14.31 10.79
C PHE A 120 -63.90 -14.53 12.24
N GLU A 121 -64.16 -15.79 12.61
CA GLU A 121 -64.63 -16.15 13.95
C GLU A 121 -63.71 -17.20 14.58
N TYR A 122 -63.55 -17.11 15.90
CA TYR A 122 -62.98 -18.15 16.73
C TYR A 122 -64.07 -18.86 17.53
N ARG A 123 -63.92 -20.17 17.74
CA ARG A 123 -64.67 -20.93 18.74
C ARG A 123 -63.68 -21.75 19.55
N GLU A 124 -63.63 -21.50 20.87
CA GLU A 124 -62.70 -22.18 21.79
C GLU A 124 -61.24 -22.09 21.33
N GLY A 125 -60.82 -20.92 20.81
CA GLY A 125 -59.46 -20.65 20.36
C GLY A 125 -59.12 -21.16 18.95
N LEU A 126 -60.04 -21.87 18.28
CA LEU A 126 -59.86 -22.39 16.93
C LEU A 126 -60.67 -21.57 15.92
N LEU A 127 -60.11 -21.33 14.73
CA LEU A 127 -60.87 -20.70 13.64
C LEU A 127 -62.07 -21.57 13.25
N GLU A 128 -63.24 -20.95 13.13
CA GLU A 128 -64.50 -21.62 12.81
C GLU A 128 -65.31 -20.72 11.87
N GLY A 129 -65.88 -21.29 10.81
CA GLY A 129 -66.75 -20.56 9.89
C GLY A 129 -66.01 -19.85 8.76
N PRO A 130 -66.68 -18.88 8.09
CA PRO A 130 -66.13 -18.15 6.96
C PRO A 130 -65.01 -17.21 7.39
N TYR A 131 -64.03 -17.07 6.51
CA TYR A 131 -62.90 -16.17 6.66
C TYR A 131 -62.78 -15.34 5.37
N GLU A 132 -62.82 -14.03 5.51
CA GLU A 132 -62.76 -13.10 4.40
C GLU A 132 -61.68 -12.05 4.62
N GLU A 133 -60.86 -11.80 3.59
CA GLU A 133 -59.95 -10.66 3.54
C GLU A 133 -60.23 -9.80 2.32
N LYS A 134 -59.98 -8.50 2.44
CA LYS A 134 -60.17 -7.52 1.38
C LYS A 134 -58.92 -6.66 1.20
N TRP A 135 -58.65 -6.32 -0.05
CA TRP A 135 -57.71 -5.25 -0.41
C TRP A 135 -58.24 -3.90 0.10
N GLU A 136 -57.38 -2.88 0.17
CA GLU A 136 -57.78 -1.54 0.61
C GLU A 136 -58.81 -0.88 -0.33
N ASN A 137 -58.91 -1.36 -1.58
CA ASN A 137 -59.96 -0.96 -2.53
C ASN A 137 -61.36 -1.58 -2.24
N GLY A 138 -61.47 -2.41 -1.20
CA GLY A 138 -62.72 -3.06 -0.77
C GLY A 138 -63.09 -4.34 -1.49
N LYS A 139 -62.36 -4.74 -2.53
CA LYS A 139 -62.52 -6.05 -3.21
C LYS A 139 -61.88 -7.15 -2.36
N PHE A 140 -62.40 -8.37 -2.47
CA PHE A 140 -61.84 -9.51 -1.76
C PHE A 140 -60.42 -9.81 -2.25
N SER A 141 -59.52 -10.17 -1.34
CA SER A 141 -58.21 -10.78 -1.63
C SER A 141 -58.24 -12.28 -1.36
N VAL A 142 -58.95 -12.70 -0.30
CA VAL A 142 -59.07 -14.10 0.11
C VAL A 142 -60.49 -14.40 0.57
N LYS A 143 -61.00 -15.56 0.17
CA LYS A 143 -62.16 -16.21 0.79
C LYS A 143 -61.82 -17.65 1.11
N LYS A 144 -62.01 -18.05 2.36
CA LYS A 144 -61.79 -19.43 2.81
C LYS A 144 -62.72 -19.75 3.97
N PHE A 145 -62.75 -21.01 4.38
CA PHE A 145 -63.60 -21.46 5.46
C PHE A 145 -62.82 -22.41 6.37
N TYR A 146 -63.07 -22.31 7.68
CA TYR A 146 -62.45 -23.14 8.70
C TYR A 146 -63.48 -23.97 9.45
N ARG A 147 -63.10 -25.18 9.82
CA ARG A 147 -63.84 -26.03 10.75
C ARG A 147 -62.86 -26.61 11.76
N LYS A 148 -63.05 -26.31 13.05
CA LYS A 148 -62.16 -26.73 14.15
C LYS A 148 -60.68 -26.41 13.86
N GLY A 149 -60.41 -25.20 13.36
CA GLY A 149 -59.07 -24.70 13.05
C GLY A 149 -58.43 -25.25 11.77
N ARG A 150 -59.13 -26.11 11.00
CA ARG A 150 -58.63 -26.67 9.73
C ARG A 150 -59.39 -26.07 8.56
N LEU A 151 -58.70 -25.87 7.42
CA LEU A 151 -59.35 -25.43 6.18
C LEU A 151 -60.36 -26.48 5.71
N GLU A 152 -61.55 -26.04 5.34
CA GLU A 152 -62.66 -26.89 4.91
C GLU A 152 -63.41 -26.19 3.78
N GLY A 153 -63.63 -26.87 2.65
CA GLY A 153 -64.28 -26.31 1.47
C GLY A 153 -63.34 -25.49 0.58
N ASP A 154 -63.92 -24.55 -0.16
CA ASP A 154 -63.19 -23.76 -1.15
C ASP A 154 -62.32 -22.67 -0.51
N TYR A 155 -61.07 -22.61 -0.96
CA TYR A 155 -60.14 -21.51 -0.72
C TYR A 155 -59.96 -20.79 -2.06
N GLU A 156 -60.36 -19.52 -2.11
CA GLU A 156 -60.23 -18.65 -3.28
C GLU A 156 -59.32 -17.46 -2.98
N THR A 157 -58.41 -17.15 -3.91
CA THR A 157 -57.64 -15.89 -3.93
C THR A 157 -58.02 -15.05 -5.14
N PHE A 158 -57.84 -13.74 -5.02
CA PHE A 158 -58.21 -12.75 -6.02
C PHE A 158 -57.11 -11.72 -6.19
N TYR A 159 -56.87 -11.30 -7.43
CA TYR A 159 -56.02 -10.15 -7.74
C TYR A 159 -56.65 -8.85 -7.22
N GLU A 160 -55.87 -7.78 -7.16
CA GLU A 160 -56.33 -6.49 -6.63
C GLU A 160 -57.49 -5.91 -7.45
N GLU A 161 -57.52 -6.14 -8.76
CA GLU A 161 -58.63 -5.78 -9.64
C GLU A 161 -59.91 -6.61 -9.41
N GLY A 162 -59.85 -7.67 -8.61
CA GLY A 162 -60.97 -8.53 -8.23
C GLY A 162 -61.20 -9.75 -9.13
N SER A 163 -60.39 -9.94 -10.17
CA SER A 163 -60.37 -11.18 -10.95
C SER A 163 -59.85 -12.33 -10.08
N LYS A 164 -60.36 -13.54 -10.31
CA LYS A 164 -59.98 -14.73 -9.54
C LYS A 164 -58.53 -15.12 -9.88
N GLU A 165 -57.69 -15.31 -8.87
CA GLU A 165 -56.29 -15.73 -9.03
C GLU A 165 -56.15 -17.24 -8.86
N SER A 166 -56.76 -17.80 -7.82
CA SER A 166 -56.73 -19.25 -7.59
C SER A 166 -57.97 -19.77 -6.87
N LYS A 167 -58.23 -21.07 -7.05
CA LYS A 167 -59.29 -21.81 -6.36
C LYS A 167 -58.76 -23.19 -5.99
N LYS A 168 -58.86 -23.54 -4.72
CA LYS A 168 -58.43 -24.81 -4.13
C LYS A 168 -59.56 -25.37 -3.28
N HIS A 169 -59.63 -26.69 -3.10
CA HIS A 169 -60.63 -27.32 -2.25
C HIS A 169 -59.96 -28.13 -1.13
N TYR A 170 -60.33 -27.88 0.12
CA TYR A 170 -59.74 -28.53 1.28
C TYR A 170 -60.77 -29.40 1.99
N GLU A 171 -60.37 -30.60 2.40
CA GLU A 171 -61.14 -31.45 3.31
C GLU A 171 -60.27 -31.73 4.54
N ASN A 172 -60.73 -31.32 5.72
CA ASN A 172 -59.99 -31.44 6.99
C ASN A 172 -58.54 -30.92 6.92
N GLY A 173 -58.32 -29.81 6.21
CA GLY A 173 -57.01 -29.18 6.02
C GLY A 173 -56.14 -29.80 4.93
N ILE A 174 -56.62 -30.85 4.24
CA ILE A 174 -55.89 -31.54 3.18
C ILE A 174 -56.47 -31.14 1.82
N LEU A 175 -55.61 -30.71 0.90
CA LEU A 175 -56.00 -30.31 -0.46
C LEU A 175 -56.51 -31.52 -1.26
N GLN A 176 -57.71 -31.41 -1.82
CA GLN A 176 -58.38 -32.44 -2.62
C GLN A 176 -58.88 -31.84 -3.94
N GLY A 177 -59.00 -32.69 -4.97
CA GLY A 177 -59.58 -32.31 -6.25
C GLY A 177 -58.70 -31.38 -7.08
N ILE A 178 -59.33 -30.70 -8.04
CA ILE A 178 -58.63 -29.85 -9.01
C ILE A 178 -58.49 -28.44 -8.43
N ALA A 179 -57.25 -28.04 -8.19
CA ALA A 179 -56.88 -26.66 -7.94
C ALA A 179 -56.67 -25.93 -9.27
N PHE A 180 -57.18 -24.71 -9.36
CA PHE A 180 -57.07 -23.87 -10.54
C PHE A 180 -56.29 -22.59 -10.22
N SER A 181 -55.60 -22.07 -11.22
CA SER A 181 -54.96 -20.75 -11.20
C SER A 181 -55.24 -20.02 -12.50
N TRP A 182 -55.44 -18.71 -12.45
CA TRP A 182 -55.75 -17.84 -13.59
C TRP A 182 -54.77 -16.68 -13.70
N TYR A 183 -54.59 -16.14 -14.90
CA TYR A 183 -53.88 -14.88 -15.13
C TYR A 183 -54.72 -13.69 -14.62
N PRO A 184 -54.12 -12.51 -14.37
CA PRO A 184 -54.85 -11.28 -14.00
C PRO A 184 -55.98 -10.93 -14.99
N THR A 185 -55.74 -11.22 -16.27
CA THR A 185 -56.67 -11.05 -17.39
C THR A 185 -57.84 -12.04 -17.41
N GLY A 186 -57.80 -13.09 -16.58
CA GLY A 186 -58.89 -14.03 -16.35
C GLY A 186 -58.79 -15.37 -17.11
N GLU A 187 -57.83 -15.54 -18.01
CA GLU A 187 -57.60 -16.81 -18.68
C GLU A 187 -56.99 -17.85 -17.73
N LEU A 188 -57.34 -19.13 -17.91
CA LEU A 188 -56.81 -20.20 -17.09
C LEU A 188 -55.29 -20.34 -17.31
N ALA A 189 -54.51 -20.24 -16.24
CA ALA A 189 -53.05 -20.39 -16.25
C ALA A 189 -52.62 -21.82 -15.90
N GLY A 190 -53.39 -22.52 -15.07
CA GLY A 190 -53.05 -23.86 -14.63
C GLY A 190 -54.19 -24.60 -13.94
N ALA A 191 -54.13 -25.93 -14.03
CA ALA A 191 -55.01 -26.87 -13.36
C ALA A 191 -54.17 -28.02 -12.75
N PHE A 192 -54.37 -28.30 -11.48
CA PHE A 192 -53.54 -29.21 -10.69
C PHE A 192 -54.43 -30.13 -9.87
N ASN A 193 -54.42 -31.42 -10.16
CA ASN A 193 -55.27 -32.38 -9.47
C ASN A 193 -54.55 -32.99 -8.26
N TYR A 194 -55.15 -32.83 -7.09
CA TYR A 194 -54.64 -33.31 -5.82
C TYR A 194 -55.49 -34.45 -5.27
N ARG A 195 -54.83 -35.43 -4.67
CA ARG A 195 -55.45 -36.47 -3.86
C ARG A 195 -54.64 -36.62 -2.58
N ASN A 196 -55.27 -36.38 -1.44
CA ASN A 196 -54.62 -36.39 -0.13
C ASN A 196 -53.39 -35.46 -0.07
N GLY A 197 -53.52 -34.25 -0.63
CA GLY A 197 -52.47 -33.23 -0.58
C GLY A 197 -51.32 -33.40 -1.58
N VAL A 198 -51.27 -34.49 -2.35
CA VAL A 198 -50.24 -34.73 -3.37
C VAL A 198 -50.82 -34.75 -4.78
N LEU A 199 -50.02 -34.35 -5.78
CA LEU A 199 -50.43 -34.41 -7.19
C LEU A 199 -50.77 -35.84 -7.60
N HIS A 200 -51.88 -36.02 -8.30
CA HIS A 200 -52.37 -37.33 -8.72
C HIS A 200 -53.11 -37.21 -10.05
N THR A 201 -52.76 -38.06 -11.02
CA THR A 201 -53.47 -38.15 -12.30
C THR A 201 -54.71 -39.03 -12.17
N LEU A 202 -55.84 -38.56 -12.70
CA LEU A 202 -57.06 -39.37 -12.91
C LEU A 202 -57.17 -39.74 -14.39
N LYS A 203 -57.97 -40.77 -14.73
CA LYS A 203 -58.11 -41.27 -16.12
C LYS A 203 -58.43 -40.17 -17.15
N THR A 204 -59.20 -39.16 -16.76
CA THR A 204 -59.68 -38.09 -17.63
C THR A 204 -59.11 -36.71 -17.26
N THR A 205 -58.23 -36.63 -16.26
CA THR A 205 -57.73 -35.34 -15.75
C THR A 205 -56.24 -35.46 -15.43
N PRO A 206 -55.36 -34.73 -16.13
CA PRO A 206 -53.94 -34.73 -15.81
C PRO A 206 -53.71 -34.24 -14.39
N GLY A 207 -52.70 -34.81 -13.73
CA GLY A 207 -52.27 -34.33 -12.41
C GLY A 207 -51.83 -32.86 -12.44
N TYR A 208 -51.31 -32.41 -13.58
CA TYR A 208 -50.75 -31.07 -13.73
C TYR A 208 -50.89 -30.62 -15.18
N ALA A 209 -51.50 -29.47 -15.40
CA ALA A 209 -51.59 -28.80 -16.69
C ALA A 209 -51.30 -27.30 -16.51
N LEU A 210 -50.47 -26.75 -17.38
CA LEU A 210 -50.24 -25.32 -17.50
C LEU A 210 -50.65 -24.83 -18.88
N TYR A 211 -51.06 -23.58 -18.97
CA TYR A 211 -51.53 -22.95 -20.19
C TYR A 211 -50.85 -21.60 -20.41
N TYR A 212 -50.67 -21.22 -21.67
CA TYR A 212 -50.33 -19.85 -22.06
C TYR A 212 -51.56 -18.94 -21.92
N PRO A 213 -51.37 -17.60 -21.85
CA PRO A 213 -52.50 -16.66 -21.88
C PRO A 213 -53.43 -16.85 -23.09
N SER A 214 -52.90 -17.39 -24.21
CA SER A 214 -53.68 -17.76 -25.40
C SER A 214 -54.63 -18.96 -25.20
N GLY A 215 -54.60 -19.62 -24.04
CA GLY A 215 -55.34 -20.86 -23.74
C GLY A 215 -54.68 -22.13 -24.28
N LYS A 216 -53.60 -22.03 -25.05
CA LYS A 216 -52.85 -23.21 -25.53
C LYS A 216 -52.11 -23.90 -24.38
N LEU A 217 -52.09 -25.23 -24.42
CA LEU A 217 -51.40 -26.07 -23.43
C LEU A 217 -49.89 -25.79 -23.47
N LYS A 218 -49.31 -25.43 -22.33
CA LYS A 218 -47.88 -25.15 -22.14
C LYS A 218 -47.14 -26.37 -21.62
N ALA A 219 -47.73 -27.10 -20.69
CA ALA A 219 -47.16 -28.33 -20.17
C ALA A 219 -48.25 -29.24 -19.59
N GLN A 220 -48.05 -30.54 -19.70
CA GLN A 220 -48.89 -31.55 -19.07
C GLN A 220 -47.98 -32.60 -18.43
N LYS A 221 -48.23 -32.88 -17.15
CA LYS A 221 -47.43 -33.82 -16.36
C LYS A 221 -48.33 -34.75 -15.57
N GLU A 222 -47.93 -36.00 -15.54
CA GLU A 222 -48.66 -37.04 -14.84
C GLU A 222 -47.97 -37.43 -13.52
N PHE A 223 -48.78 -37.71 -12.49
CA PHE A 223 -48.30 -38.05 -11.17
C PHE A 223 -49.08 -39.23 -10.59
N PHE A 224 -48.41 -40.08 -9.82
CA PHE A 224 -49.03 -41.14 -9.04
C PHE A 224 -48.56 -41.01 -7.59
N PHE A 225 -49.46 -40.50 -6.73
CA PHE A 225 -49.18 -40.18 -5.32
C PHE A 225 -47.95 -39.27 -5.16
N GLY A 226 -47.92 -38.15 -5.90
CA GLY A 226 -46.85 -37.16 -5.86
C GLY A 226 -45.58 -37.52 -6.63
N LEU A 227 -45.38 -38.79 -7.00
CA LEU A 227 -44.24 -39.20 -7.82
C LEU A 227 -44.54 -38.97 -9.31
N PRO A 228 -43.59 -38.41 -10.09
CA PRO A 228 -43.69 -38.39 -11.54
C PRO A 228 -44.01 -39.78 -12.09
N HIS A 229 -45.07 -39.86 -12.87
CA HIS A 229 -45.51 -41.08 -13.53
C HIS A 229 -46.04 -40.74 -14.92
N GLY A 230 -46.17 -41.71 -15.81
CA GLY A 230 -46.74 -41.49 -17.13
C GLY A 230 -45.95 -40.49 -17.97
N ARG A 231 -46.63 -39.80 -18.88
CA ARG A 231 -46.03 -38.93 -19.89
C ARG A 231 -45.93 -37.49 -19.37
N HIS A 232 -44.76 -36.88 -19.54
CA HIS A 232 -44.51 -35.48 -19.21
C HIS A 232 -44.14 -34.75 -20.50
N VAL A 233 -44.93 -33.76 -20.87
CA VAL A 233 -44.77 -33.00 -22.12
C VAL A 233 -44.79 -31.50 -21.86
N ALA A 234 -44.05 -30.76 -22.69
CA ALA A 234 -44.14 -29.30 -22.77
C ALA A 234 -44.25 -28.87 -24.24
N TYR A 235 -44.84 -27.70 -24.46
CA TYR A 235 -45.10 -27.14 -25.77
C TYR A 235 -44.62 -25.68 -25.86
N SER A 236 -44.38 -25.18 -27.07
CA SER A 236 -44.13 -23.76 -27.37
C SER A 236 -45.44 -22.95 -27.33
N PRO A 237 -45.38 -21.60 -27.32
CA PRO A 237 -46.59 -20.75 -27.43
C PRO A 237 -47.44 -21.03 -28.68
N GLU A 238 -46.82 -21.52 -29.76
CA GLU A 238 -47.47 -21.88 -31.02
C GLU A 238 -48.15 -23.25 -30.93
N GLY A 239 -47.80 -24.07 -29.93
CA GLY A 239 -48.33 -25.42 -29.70
C GLY A 239 -47.44 -26.55 -30.19
N LYS A 240 -46.18 -26.27 -30.56
CA LYS A 240 -45.21 -27.30 -30.97
C LYS A 240 -44.62 -28.01 -29.76
N LEU A 241 -44.42 -29.33 -29.81
CA LEU A 241 -43.81 -30.08 -28.70
C LEU A 241 -42.35 -29.63 -28.49
N THR A 242 -42.00 -29.21 -27.27
CA THR A 242 -40.65 -28.76 -26.89
C THR A 242 -39.92 -29.72 -25.97
N TYR A 243 -40.65 -30.59 -25.28
CA TYR A 243 -40.07 -31.60 -24.40
C TYR A 243 -41.03 -32.77 -24.22
N GLU A 244 -40.48 -33.99 -24.19
CA GLU A 244 -41.22 -35.21 -23.88
C GLU A 244 -40.33 -36.21 -23.13
N VAL A 245 -40.86 -36.78 -22.05
CA VAL A 245 -40.25 -37.90 -21.34
C VAL A 245 -41.34 -38.72 -20.64
N SER A 246 -41.06 -40.00 -20.36
CA SER A 246 -41.93 -40.84 -19.55
C SER A 246 -41.29 -41.18 -18.21
N TYR A 247 -42.12 -41.29 -17.16
CA TYR A 247 -41.71 -41.67 -15.82
C TYR A 247 -42.44 -42.92 -15.31
N GLN A 248 -41.71 -43.79 -14.62
CA GLN A 248 -42.28 -44.89 -13.84
C GLN A 248 -41.80 -44.79 -12.40
N LYS A 249 -42.73 -44.57 -11.45
CA LYS A 249 -42.44 -44.42 -10.01
C LYS A 249 -41.30 -43.41 -9.74
N GLY A 250 -41.37 -42.23 -10.35
CA GLY A 250 -40.40 -41.15 -10.18
C GLY A 250 -39.11 -41.27 -10.99
N LYS A 251 -38.89 -42.37 -11.72
CA LYS A 251 -37.68 -42.60 -12.51
C LYS A 251 -37.96 -42.46 -14.00
N LYS A 252 -37.10 -41.73 -14.74
CA LYS A 252 -37.18 -41.64 -16.21
C LYS A 252 -37.13 -43.03 -16.84
N GLY A 253 -37.98 -43.26 -17.84
CA GLY A 253 -38.01 -44.49 -18.62
C GLY A 253 -38.41 -44.22 -20.06
N GLY A 254 -37.84 -44.97 -20.99
CA GLY A 254 -38.08 -44.76 -22.42
C GLY A 254 -37.24 -43.61 -22.97
N ASP A 255 -37.69 -43.03 -24.06
CA ASP A 255 -36.97 -41.96 -24.75
C ASP A 255 -37.29 -40.60 -24.10
N GLU A 256 -36.27 -39.75 -23.94
CA GLU A 256 -36.38 -38.34 -23.58
C GLU A 256 -36.03 -37.52 -24.82
N LEU A 257 -36.93 -36.62 -25.20
CA LEU A 257 -36.82 -35.77 -26.37
C LEU A 257 -36.94 -34.32 -25.94
N ALA A 258 -36.08 -33.46 -26.47
CA ALA A 258 -36.22 -32.01 -26.33
C ALA A 258 -36.03 -31.36 -27.70
N TYR A 259 -36.78 -30.28 -27.92
CA TYR A 259 -36.82 -29.55 -29.19
C TYR A 259 -36.60 -28.05 -28.93
N LEU A 260 -36.17 -27.33 -29.96
CA LEU A 260 -36.23 -25.87 -30.02
C LEU A 260 -37.68 -25.41 -30.21
N GLU A 261 -37.95 -24.12 -30.01
CA GLU A 261 -39.32 -23.55 -30.11
C GLU A 261 -39.92 -23.72 -31.52
N ASP A 262 -39.08 -23.75 -32.56
CA ASP A 262 -39.50 -24.00 -33.94
C ASP A 262 -39.86 -25.47 -34.22
N GLY A 263 -39.62 -26.38 -33.26
CA GLY A 263 -39.85 -27.83 -33.37
C GLY A 263 -38.63 -28.64 -33.79
N THR A 264 -37.46 -28.02 -33.97
CA THR A 264 -36.21 -28.71 -34.34
C THR A 264 -35.70 -29.55 -33.17
N LEU A 265 -35.39 -30.84 -33.39
CA LEU A 265 -34.91 -31.75 -32.34
C LEU A 265 -33.54 -31.30 -31.81
N LYS A 266 -33.43 -31.09 -30.51
CA LYS A 266 -32.24 -30.62 -29.80
C LYS A 266 -31.51 -31.75 -29.07
N THR A 267 -32.25 -32.64 -28.41
CA THR A 267 -31.65 -33.78 -27.70
C THR A 267 -32.55 -35.01 -27.76
N LYS A 268 -31.93 -36.19 -27.83
CA LYS A 268 -32.59 -37.48 -27.70
C LYS A 268 -31.74 -38.39 -26.84
N GLY A 269 -32.32 -38.87 -25.75
CA GLY A 269 -31.70 -39.87 -24.88
C GLY A 269 -32.66 -40.99 -24.59
N ARG A 270 -32.15 -42.13 -24.11
CA ARG A 270 -33.00 -43.21 -23.58
C ARG A 270 -32.62 -43.54 -22.15
N TYR A 271 -33.61 -43.78 -21.33
CA TYR A 271 -33.46 -44.14 -19.93
C TYR A 271 -34.13 -45.46 -19.59
N LEU A 272 -33.53 -46.20 -18.67
CA LEU A 272 -34.12 -47.38 -18.04
C LEU A 272 -33.98 -47.24 -16.53
N ALA A 273 -35.12 -47.16 -15.83
CA ALA A 273 -35.18 -46.96 -14.38
C ALA A 273 -34.29 -45.79 -13.89
N GLY A 274 -34.36 -44.65 -14.59
CA GLY A 274 -33.63 -43.42 -14.28
C GLY A 274 -32.19 -43.39 -14.74
N ARG A 275 -31.64 -44.50 -15.26
CA ARG A 275 -30.26 -44.58 -15.76
C ARG A 275 -30.23 -44.33 -17.27
N PRO A 276 -29.31 -43.48 -17.77
CA PRO A 276 -29.12 -43.32 -19.20
C PRO A 276 -28.59 -44.63 -19.81
N ILE A 277 -29.13 -45.02 -20.96
CA ILE A 277 -28.75 -46.20 -21.72
C ILE A 277 -28.65 -45.87 -23.20
N LYS A 278 -27.98 -46.73 -23.97
CA LYS A 278 -27.73 -46.56 -25.42
C LYS A 278 -26.99 -45.25 -25.70
N THR A 279 -27.20 -44.66 -26.87
CA THR A 279 -26.60 -43.41 -27.29
C THR A 279 -27.57 -42.26 -27.05
N HIS A 280 -27.07 -41.23 -26.37
CA HIS A 280 -27.71 -39.93 -26.23
C HIS A 280 -27.08 -38.98 -27.25
N THR A 281 -27.90 -38.27 -27.99
CA THR A 281 -27.46 -37.36 -29.06
C THR A 281 -27.96 -35.96 -28.77
N GLU A 282 -27.09 -34.99 -28.98
CA GLU A 282 -27.37 -33.56 -28.95
C GLU A 282 -27.09 -32.99 -30.35
N TRP A 283 -28.06 -32.24 -30.87
CA TRP A 283 -27.97 -31.55 -32.16
C TRP A 283 -27.86 -30.04 -31.95
N ASP A 284 -27.24 -29.36 -32.90
CA ASP A 284 -27.21 -27.90 -32.99
C ASP A 284 -28.51 -27.32 -33.59
N LYS A 285 -28.58 -26.00 -33.73
CA LYS A 285 -29.73 -25.29 -34.30
C LYS A 285 -30.00 -25.60 -35.79
N ASN A 286 -29.01 -26.14 -36.49
CA ASN A 286 -29.09 -26.50 -37.90
C ASN A 286 -29.42 -28.00 -38.10
N GLY A 287 -29.61 -28.76 -37.00
CA GLY A 287 -29.87 -30.19 -37.03
C GLY A 287 -28.63 -31.06 -37.22
N GLN A 288 -27.42 -30.50 -37.13
CA GLN A 288 -26.19 -31.27 -37.14
C GLN A 288 -25.87 -31.82 -35.75
N ILE A 289 -25.27 -33.01 -35.68
CA ILE A 289 -24.90 -33.62 -34.41
C ILE A 289 -23.76 -32.81 -33.80
N LYS A 290 -23.97 -32.30 -32.57
CA LYS A 290 -22.94 -31.61 -31.78
C LYS A 290 -22.21 -32.57 -30.85
N ARG A 291 -22.95 -33.54 -30.30
CA ARG A 291 -22.41 -34.49 -29.32
C ARG A 291 -23.18 -35.80 -29.31
N GLN A 292 -22.46 -36.91 -29.14
CA GLN A 292 -23.01 -38.23 -28.89
C GLN A 292 -22.35 -38.85 -27.66
N THR A 293 -23.15 -39.39 -26.75
CA THR A 293 -22.67 -40.11 -25.57
C THR A 293 -23.27 -41.51 -25.54
N THR A 294 -22.44 -42.54 -25.66
CA THR A 294 -22.85 -43.95 -25.63
C THR A 294 -22.58 -44.54 -24.25
N TYR A 295 -23.64 -44.94 -23.56
CA TYR A 295 -23.58 -45.53 -22.22
C TYR A 295 -23.43 -47.05 -22.30
N LYS A 296 -22.33 -47.61 -21.77
CA LYS A 296 -22.03 -49.05 -21.76
C LYS A 296 -22.40 -49.67 -20.40
N PRO A 297 -23.51 -50.43 -20.29
CA PRO A 297 -24.04 -50.86 -18.98
C PRO A 297 -23.20 -51.93 -18.27
N LYS A 298 -22.39 -52.70 -19.01
CA LYS A 298 -21.65 -53.87 -18.51
C LYS A 298 -20.18 -53.58 -18.12
N LEU A 299 -19.62 -52.43 -18.53
CA LEU A 299 -18.22 -52.07 -18.37
C LEU A 299 -18.12 -50.89 -17.39
N ASP A 300 -18.04 -51.15 -16.08
CA ASP A 300 -17.86 -50.14 -15.01
C ASP A 300 -18.71 -48.85 -15.09
N ARG A 301 -19.86 -48.93 -15.76
CA ARG A 301 -20.73 -47.78 -16.05
C ARG A 301 -20.00 -46.66 -16.81
N VAL A 302 -19.12 -47.03 -17.73
CA VAL A 302 -18.42 -46.10 -18.61
C VAL A 302 -19.37 -45.55 -19.68
N SER A 303 -19.23 -44.27 -19.96
CA SER A 303 -19.82 -43.61 -21.13
C SER A 303 -18.73 -43.11 -22.07
N GLU A 304 -18.90 -43.34 -23.36
CA GLU A 304 -18.03 -42.82 -24.42
C GLU A 304 -18.70 -41.62 -25.05
N THR A 305 -18.05 -40.46 -25.00
CA THR A 305 -18.54 -39.22 -25.59
C THR A 305 -17.70 -38.84 -26.79
N VAL A 306 -18.36 -38.43 -27.88
CA VAL A 306 -17.76 -37.85 -29.07
C VAL A 306 -18.43 -36.51 -29.36
N GLY A 307 -17.64 -35.45 -29.53
CA GLY A 307 -18.10 -34.13 -29.93
C GLY A 307 -17.73 -33.83 -31.38
N PHE A 308 -18.53 -33.01 -32.05
CA PHE A 308 -18.38 -32.66 -33.46
C PHE A 308 -18.45 -31.14 -33.68
N ASP A 309 -17.82 -30.65 -34.74
CA ASP A 309 -17.95 -29.27 -35.23
C ASP A 309 -19.19 -29.06 -36.13
N GLU A 310 -19.40 -27.82 -36.60
CA GLU A 310 -20.50 -27.44 -37.53
C GLU A 310 -20.39 -28.03 -38.94
N LYS A 311 -19.36 -28.85 -39.22
CA LYS A 311 -19.19 -29.59 -40.46
C LYS A 311 -19.35 -31.11 -40.24
N GLY A 312 -19.57 -31.54 -39.00
CA GLY A 312 -19.67 -32.95 -38.62
C GLY A 312 -18.32 -33.65 -38.40
N ASN A 313 -17.20 -32.92 -38.34
CA ASN A 313 -15.90 -33.49 -38.02
C ASN A 313 -15.77 -33.70 -36.51
N LYS A 314 -15.11 -34.79 -36.09
CA LYS A 314 -14.83 -35.04 -34.68
C LYS A 314 -13.85 -34.00 -34.14
N ILE A 315 -14.16 -33.41 -32.99
CA ILE A 315 -13.29 -32.43 -32.31
C ILE A 315 -12.83 -32.91 -30.94
N LEU A 316 -13.55 -33.84 -30.32
CA LEU A 316 -13.14 -34.47 -29.05
C LEU A 316 -13.76 -35.86 -28.88
N ALA A 317 -13.08 -36.72 -28.15
CA ALA A 317 -13.58 -38.03 -27.74
C ALA A 317 -12.97 -38.43 -26.41
N PHE A 318 -13.80 -38.93 -25.50
CA PHE A 318 -13.33 -39.38 -24.19
C PHE A 318 -14.27 -40.40 -23.57
N SER A 319 -13.74 -41.17 -22.63
CA SER A 319 -14.54 -42.04 -21.77
C SER A 319 -14.62 -41.48 -20.36
N SER A 320 -15.75 -41.69 -19.69
CA SER A 320 -15.95 -41.27 -18.30
C SER A 320 -16.75 -42.29 -17.51
N ASN A 321 -16.47 -42.41 -16.21
CA ASN A 321 -17.23 -43.21 -15.25
C ASN A 321 -17.80 -42.30 -14.15
N ALA A 322 -18.23 -42.89 -13.02
CA ALA A 322 -18.78 -42.13 -11.89
C ALA A 322 -17.73 -41.30 -11.11
N LYS A 323 -16.44 -41.60 -11.25
CA LYS A 323 -15.33 -40.95 -10.55
C LYS A 323 -14.66 -39.86 -11.39
N GLY A 324 -14.66 -40.00 -12.72
CA GLY A 324 -14.07 -39.01 -13.61
C GLY A 324 -13.84 -39.53 -15.02
N LEU A 325 -12.93 -38.89 -15.75
CA LEU A 325 -12.43 -39.37 -17.04
C LEU A 325 -11.63 -40.66 -16.83
N VAL A 326 -11.73 -41.58 -17.79
CA VAL A 326 -11.00 -42.85 -17.78
C VAL A 326 -10.51 -43.18 -19.19
N GLY A 327 -9.33 -43.78 -19.27
CA GLY A 327 -8.72 -44.18 -20.54
C GLY A 327 -8.31 -42.97 -21.39
N GLU A 328 -8.31 -43.15 -22.70
CA GLU A 328 -7.87 -42.10 -23.62
C GLU A 328 -8.88 -40.96 -23.77
N TYR A 329 -8.35 -39.75 -23.73
CA TYR A 329 -8.99 -38.52 -24.17
C TYR A 329 -8.26 -38.01 -25.41
N LEU A 330 -9.01 -37.73 -26.46
CA LEU A 330 -8.52 -37.22 -27.74
C LEU A 330 -9.18 -35.88 -28.04
N GLU A 331 -8.39 -34.92 -28.48
CA GLU A 331 -8.84 -33.66 -29.05
C GLU A 331 -8.28 -33.53 -30.45
N TRP A 332 -9.07 -33.02 -31.40
CA TRP A 332 -8.66 -32.81 -32.79
C TRP A 332 -8.72 -31.33 -33.17
N TYR A 333 -7.88 -30.94 -34.11
CA TYR A 333 -8.03 -29.68 -34.85
C TYR A 333 -9.26 -29.76 -35.78
N PRO A 334 -9.84 -28.62 -36.21
CA PRO A 334 -10.96 -28.59 -37.17
C PRO A 334 -10.70 -29.38 -38.47
N GLU A 335 -9.44 -29.52 -38.87
CA GLU A 335 -8.98 -30.27 -40.04
C GLU A 335 -8.94 -31.79 -39.82
N GLY A 336 -9.27 -32.27 -38.60
CA GLY A 336 -9.38 -33.69 -38.25
C GLY A 336 -8.07 -34.34 -37.75
N LYS A 337 -7.00 -33.57 -37.59
CA LYS A 337 -5.71 -34.03 -37.07
C LYS A 337 -5.69 -34.01 -35.55
N VAL A 338 -5.05 -34.99 -34.91
CA VAL A 338 -4.98 -35.06 -33.43
C VAL A 338 -4.23 -33.83 -32.92
N LYS A 339 -4.84 -33.11 -32.00
CA LYS A 339 -4.27 -31.96 -31.29
C LYS A 339 -3.66 -32.39 -29.96
N ARG A 340 -4.38 -33.24 -29.22
CA ARG A 340 -3.98 -33.74 -27.90
C ARG A 340 -4.41 -35.17 -27.71
N ARG A 341 -3.56 -35.94 -27.03
CA ARG A 341 -3.84 -37.28 -26.55
C ARG A 341 -3.43 -37.37 -25.09
N TYR A 342 -4.40 -37.70 -24.27
CA TYR A 342 -4.26 -37.77 -22.82
C TYR A 342 -4.78 -39.11 -22.30
N HIS A 343 -4.26 -39.59 -21.17
CA HIS A 343 -4.70 -40.80 -20.50
C HIS A 343 -5.10 -40.50 -19.05
N TYR A 344 -6.32 -40.90 -18.70
CA TYR A 344 -6.91 -40.63 -17.40
C TYR A 344 -7.19 -41.92 -16.62
N ILE A 345 -6.98 -41.87 -15.31
CA ILE A 345 -7.50 -42.87 -14.37
C ILE A 345 -8.31 -42.13 -13.31
N ASP A 346 -9.62 -42.38 -13.28
CA ASP A 346 -10.57 -41.81 -12.32
C ASP A 346 -10.51 -40.28 -12.21
N GLY A 347 -10.18 -39.59 -13.31
CA GLY A 347 -10.09 -38.13 -13.40
C GLY A 347 -8.69 -37.54 -13.31
N ASP A 348 -7.68 -38.31 -12.87
CA ASP A 348 -6.29 -37.86 -12.79
C ASP A 348 -5.52 -38.25 -14.06
N PHE A 349 -4.61 -37.38 -14.52
CA PHE A 349 -3.64 -37.71 -15.56
C PHE A 349 -2.71 -38.83 -15.09
N GLU A 350 -2.56 -39.89 -15.88
CA GLU A 350 -1.69 -41.03 -15.60
C GLU A 350 -1.06 -41.55 -16.89
N GLY A 351 0.27 -41.61 -16.93
CA GLY A 351 1.01 -42.12 -18.09
C GLY A 351 1.48 -41.02 -19.02
N GLU A 352 1.58 -41.35 -20.31
CA GLU A 352 2.14 -40.50 -21.36
C GLU A 352 1.08 -39.58 -21.96
N GLU A 353 1.38 -38.29 -22.01
CA GLU A 353 0.55 -37.24 -22.57
C GLU A 353 1.28 -36.60 -23.76
N LYS A 354 0.57 -36.43 -24.88
CA LYS A 354 1.12 -35.87 -26.12
C LYS A 354 0.28 -34.71 -26.62
N GLU A 355 0.95 -33.62 -26.97
CA GLU A 355 0.38 -32.51 -27.73
C GLU A 355 1.03 -32.44 -29.10
N PHE A 356 0.27 -32.04 -30.12
CA PHE A 356 0.71 -32.02 -31.51
C PHE A 356 0.44 -30.66 -32.17
N TYR A 357 1.28 -30.29 -33.11
CA TYR A 357 1.04 -29.19 -34.04
C TYR A 357 -0.01 -29.57 -35.10
N PRO A 358 -0.60 -28.59 -35.82
CA PRO A 358 -1.55 -28.87 -36.91
C PRO A 358 -1.00 -29.72 -38.06
N ASP A 359 0.32 -29.90 -38.16
CA ASP A 359 0.97 -30.78 -39.12
C ASP A 359 1.23 -32.21 -38.58
N GLU A 360 0.75 -32.53 -37.37
CA GLU A 360 0.90 -33.81 -36.64
C GLU A 360 2.29 -34.06 -36.05
N ARG A 361 3.21 -33.10 -36.14
CA ARG A 361 4.46 -33.18 -35.40
C ARG A 361 4.18 -33.02 -33.91
N ILE A 362 4.93 -33.75 -33.10
CA ILE A 362 4.85 -33.67 -31.64
C ILE A 362 5.31 -32.28 -31.20
N LYS A 363 4.51 -31.64 -30.35
CA LYS A 363 4.80 -30.37 -29.70
C LYS A 363 5.31 -30.59 -28.28
N VAL A 364 4.65 -31.47 -27.53
CA VAL A 364 5.01 -31.81 -26.14
C VAL A 364 4.84 -33.30 -25.91
N GLU A 365 5.78 -33.90 -25.21
CA GLU A 365 5.66 -35.21 -24.57
C GLU A 365 5.89 -35.03 -23.07
N ALA A 366 4.97 -35.51 -22.25
CA ALA A 366 5.07 -35.40 -20.79
C ALA A 366 4.52 -36.65 -20.14
N PHE A 367 5.11 -37.07 -19.02
CA PHE A 367 4.62 -38.19 -18.23
C PHE A 367 4.00 -37.69 -16.94
N TYR A 368 2.89 -38.28 -16.53
CA TYR A 368 2.17 -37.94 -15.32
C TYR A 368 1.94 -39.17 -14.44
N LYS A 369 1.90 -38.95 -13.14
CA LYS A 369 1.49 -39.93 -12.13
C LYS A 369 0.63 -39.24 -11.09
N LYS A 370 -0.61 -39.71 -10.91
CA LYS A 370 -1.61 -39.11 -10.02
C LYS A 370 -1.78 -37.60 -10.25
N GLY A 371 -1.83 -37.18 -11.52
CA GLY A 371 -2.03 -35.77 -11.89
C GLY A 371 -0.77 -34.88 -11.84
N PHE A 372 0.38 -35.36 -11.37
CA PHE A 372 1.63 -34.59 -11.34
C PHE A 372 2.61 -35.06 -12.41
N LYS A 373 3.35 -34.13 -13.05
CA LYS A 373 4.45 -34.49 -13.96
C LYS A 373 5.45 -35.40 -13.23
N ASN A 374 5.70 -36.57 -13.79
CA ASN A 374 6.56 -37.60 -13.19
C ASN A 374 7.17 -38.45 -14.30
N GLY A 375 8.46 -38.26 -14.55
CA GLY A 375 9.19 -38.81 -15.68
C GLY A 375 9.63 -37.73 -16.68
N PRO A 376 10.04 -38.16 -17.88
CA PRO A 376 10.63 -37.27 -18.87
C PRO A 376 9.61 -36.25 -19.41
N TYR A 377 10.11 -35.11 -19.81
CA TYR A 377 9.38 -34.02 -20.44
C TYR A 377 10.19 -33.54 -21.65
N LYS A 378 9.53 -33.44 -22.80
CA LYS A 378 10.13 -32.92 -24.03
C LYS A 378 9.20 -31.91 -24.68
N GLU A 379 9.79 -30.85 -25.20
CA GLU A 379 9.09 -29.82 -25.95
C GLU A 379 9.83 -29.56 -27.26
N TYR A 380 9.07 -29.38 -28.34
CA TYR A 380 9.58 -29.28 -29.71
C TYR A 380 9.02 -28.04 -30.41
N ASP A 381 9.79 -27.48 -31.34
CA ASP A 381 9.33 -26.44 -32.26
C ASP A 381 8.41 -27.01 -33.37
N PRO A 382 7.73 -26.16 -34.18
CA PRO A 382 6.89 -26.62 -35.29
C PRO A 382 7.63 -27.42 -36.37
N ASP A 383 8.96 -27.33 -36.42
CA ASP A 383 9.81 -28.10 -37.34
C ASP A 383 10.23 -29.47 -36.76
N GLY A 384 9.81 -29.78 -35.52
CA GLY A 384 10.10 -31.02 -34.82
C GLY A 384 11.48 -31.03 -34.13
N LYS A 385 12.12 -29.88 -33.96
CA LYS A 385 13.40 -29.78 -33.26
C LYS A 385 13.17 -29.60 -31.76
N LEU A 386 13.95 -30.35 -30.98
CA LEU A 386 13.89 -30.31 -29.51
C LEU A 386 14.27 -28.92 -29.00
N LEU A 387 13.41 -28.33 -28.18
CA LEU A 387 13.61 -27.04 -27.50
C LEU A 387 13.93 -27.22 -26.03
N VAL A 388 13.28 -28.19 -25.37
CA VAL A 388 13.47 -28.46 -23.94
C VAL A 388 13.43 -29.96 -23.72
N GLU A 389 14.38 -30.47 -22.94
CA GLU A 389 14.34 -31.80 -22.34
C GLU A 389 14.55 -31.67 -20.85
N ALA A 390 13.67 -32.30 -20.05
CA ALA A 390 13.75 -32.28 -18.60
C ALA A 390 13.21 -33.57 -18.03
N ASN A 391 13.45 -33.80 -16.75
CA ASN A 391 12.83 -34.88 -16.01
C ASN A 391 12.15 -34.34 -14.75
N PHE A 392 10.99 -34.88 -14.42
CA PHE A 392 10.19 -34.46 -13.28
C PHE A 392 9.98 -35.62 -12.31
N LYS A 393 9.83 -35.31 -11.03
CA LYS A 393 9.39 -36.22 -9.99
C LYS A 393 8.39 -35.49 -9.11
N ASP A 394 7.18 -36.04 -9.02
CA ASP A 394 6.07 -35.48 -8.23
C ASP A 394 5.84 -33.97 -8.48
N GLY A 395 5.92 -33.56 -9.76
CA GLY A 395 5.70 -32.19 -10.21
C GLY A 395 6.92 -31.26 -10.11
N ARG A 396 8.07 -31.72 -9.59
CA ARG A 396 9.30 -30.93 -9.45
C ARG A 396 10.38 -31.41 -10.42
N LEU A 397 11.23 -30.50 -10.92
CA LEU A 397 12.39 -30.88 -11.72
C LEU A 397 13.32 -31.80 -10.92
N HIS A 398 13.72 -32.92 -11.52
CA HIS A 398 14.56 -33.93 -10.88
C HIS A 398 15.41 -34.65 -11.94
N GLY A 399 16.69 -34.31 -12.02
CA GLY A 399 17.61 -34.73 -13.07
C GLY A 399 18.08 -33.56 -13.92
N VAL A 400 18.65 -33.86 -15.08
CA VAL A 400 19.14 -32.85 -16.03
C VAL A 400 17.95 -32.18 -16.72
N LYS A 401 18.03 -30.85 -16.83
CA LYS A 401 17.22 -30.03 -17.72
C LYS A 401 18.14 -29.35 -18.72
N SER A 402 17.80 -29.48 -19.99
CA SER A 402 18.54 -28.91 -21.11
C SER A 402 17.60 -28.13 -22.02
N GLU A 403 18.06 -26.98 -22.48
CA GLU A 403 17.33 -26.10 -23.41
C GLU A 403 18.14 -25.89 -24.68
N TYR A 404 17.46 -25.71 -25.81
CA TYR A 404 18.06 -25.66 -27.14
C TYR A 404 17.43 -24.56 -28.00
N THR A 405 18.17 -24.06 -28.98
CA THR A 405 17.64 -23.20 -30.05
C THR A 405 16.85 -24.01 -31.08
N THR A 406 16.09 -23.33 -31.94
CA THR A 406 15.47 -23.92 -33.15
C THR A 406 16.50 -24.39 -34.19
N LYS A 407 17.80 -24.27 -33.95
CA LYS A 407 18.87 -24.87 -34.77
C LYS A 407 19.48 -26.12 -34.11
N GLY A 408 19.04 -26.46 -32.90
CA GLY A 408 19.58 -27.57 -32.11
C GLY A 408 20.81 -27.21 -31.28
N THR A 409 21.24 -25.95 -31.27
CA THR A 409 22.32 -25.47 -30.40
C THR A 409 21.85 -25.46 -28.96
N LYS A 410 22.58 -26.10 -28.03
CA LYS A 410 22.26 -26.06 -26.59
C LYS A 410 22.39 -24.62 -26.07
N LEU A 411 21.45 -24.17 -25.24
CA LEU A 411 21.40 -22.84 -24.61
C LEU A 411 21.72 -22.91 -23.12
N SER A 412 21.20 -23.93 -22.44
CA SER A 412 21.46 -24.15 -21.02
C SER A 412 21.40 -25.63 -20.67
N GLU A 413 22.13 -26.03 -19.64
CA GLU A 413 22.07 -27.35 -19.02
C GLU A 413 22.32 -27.22 -17.53
N ALA A 414 21.43 -27.81 -16.75
CA ALA A 414 21.46 -27.74 -15.31
C ALA A 414 20.91 -29.03 -14.70
N PHE A 415 21.50 -29.49 -13.61
CA PHE A 415 20.97 -30.62 -12.85
C PHE A 415 20.13 -30.11 -11.67
N TYR A 416 18.97 -30.74 -11.47
CA TYR A 416 18.03 -30.41 -10.41
C TYR A 416 17.81 -31.61 -9.48
N GLN A 417 17.75 -31.37 -8.18
CA GLN A 417 17.33 -32.36 -7.19
C GLN A 417 16.13 -31.81 -6.41
N GLU A 418 14.97 -32.46 -6.57
CA GLU A 418 13.71 -32.08 -5.88
C GLU A 418 13.33 -30.60 -6.12
N GLY A 419 13.61 -30.09 -7.32
CA GLY A 419 13.32 -28.72 -7.75
C GLY A 419 14.42 -27.69 -7.46
N LEU A 420 15.50 -28.05 -6.77
CA LEU A 420 16.62 -27.16 -6.49
C LEU A 420 17.79 -27.45 -7.43
N LEU A 421 18.52 -26.41 -7.86
CA LEU A 421 19.77 -26.58 -8.62
C LEU A 421 20.82 -27.28 -7.76
N GLU A 422 21.44 -28.31 -8.32
CA GLU A 422 22.51 -29.09 -7.69
C GLU A 422 23.58 -29.42 -8.74
N GLY A 423 24.84 -29.16 -8.42
CA GLY A 423 25.95 -29.39 -9.34
C GLY A 423 26.17 -28.25 -10.34
N GLU A 424 26.70 -28.60 -11.49
CA GLU A 424 27.14 -27.66 -12.52
C GLU A 424 25.97 -27.13 -13.36
N VAL A 425 25.99 -25.82 -13.64
CA VAL A 425 25.09 -25.14 -14.57
C VAL A 425 25.94 -24.50 -15.65
N SER A 426 25.67 -24.87 -16.90
CA SER A 426 26.35 -24.35 -18.07
C SER A 426 25.37 -23.64 -18.99
N GLU A 427 25.78 -22.51 -19.55
CA GLU A 427 25.03 -21.74 -20.52
C GLU A 427 25.87 -21.45 -21.76
N TRP A 428 25.21 -21.37 -22.91
CA TRP A 428 25.81 -21.06 -24.19
C TRP A 428 25.02 -19.95 -24.91
N TYR A 429 25.70 -19.22 -25.79
CA TYR A 429 25.06 -18.30 -26.72
C TYR A 429 24.29 -19.07 -27.81
N PRO A 430 23.31 -18.46 -28.50
CA PRO A 430 22.56 -19.11 -29.59
C PRO A 430 23.44 -19.67 -30.71
N GLU A 431 24.62 -19.07 -30.92
CA GLU A 431 25.64 -19.48 -31.89
C GLU A 431 26.55 -20.62 -31.38
N GLY A 432 26.44 -21.00 -30.10
CA GLY A 432 27.04 -22.19 -29.50
C GLY A 432 28.30 -21.97 -28.67
N GLN A 433 28.78 -20.72 -28.57
CA GLN A 433 29.93 -20.38 -27.72
C GLN A 433 29.53 -20.46 -26.25
N GLU A 434 30.45 -20.91 -25.40
CA GLU A 434 30.25 -20.92 -23.95
C GLU A 434 30.00 -19.50 -23.44
N LYS A 435 28.88 -19.32 -22.75
CA LYS A 435 28.48 -18.06 -22.15
C LYS A 435 28.88 -18.03 -20.69
N SER A 436 28.44 -19.00 -19.90
CA SER A 436 28.72 -19.01 -18.47
C SER A 436 28.78 -20.42 -17.91
N LYS A 437 29.45 -20.55 -16.77
CA LYS A 437 29.52 -21.79 -16.02
C LYS A 437 29.56 -21.49 -14.54
N SER A 438 28.71 -22.17 -13.78
CA SER A 438 28.60 -22.02 -12.33
C SER A 438 28.32 -23.35 -11.66
N HIS A 439 28.42 -23.40 -10.34
CA HIS A 439 28.10 -24.58 -9.56
C HIS A 439 27.16 -24.20 -8.41
N PHE A 440 26.24 -25.09 -8.08
CA PHE A 440 25.24 -24.91 -7.05
C PHE A 440 25.23 -26.10 -6.10
N SER A 441 24.94 -25.86 -4.83
CA SER A 441 24.52 -26.91 -3.90
C SER A 441 23.28 -26.43 -3.15
N LYS A 442 22.24 -27.26 -3.17
CA LYS A 442 20.92 -27.00 -2.57
C LYS A 442 20.35 -25.63 -3.00
N GLY A 443 20.52 -25.28 -4.28
CA GLY A 443 20.04 -24.04 -4.86
C GLY A 443 20.89 -22.79 -4.58
N LYS A 444 22.02 -22.90 -3.87
CA LYS A 444 22.93 -21.78 -3.62
C LYS A 444 24.21 -21.90 -4.44
N HIS A 445 24.73 -20.78 -4.94
CA HIS A 445 26.02 -20.75 -5.62
C HIS A 445 27.14 -21.24 -4.70
N THR A 446 28.01 -22.07 -5.25
CA THR A 446 29.24 -22.58 -4.61
C THR A 446 30.31 -22.76 -5.67
N GLY A 447 31.59 -22.64 -5.31
CA GLY A 447 32.69 -22.68 -6.26
C GLY A 447 32.73 -21.48 -7.19
N SER A 448 33.49 -21.60 -8.28
CA SER A 448 33.71 -20.50 -9.22
C SER A 448 32.56 -20.35 -10.21
N TRP A 449 32.07 -19.13 -10.39
CA TRP A 449 31.20 -18.72 -11.48
C TRP A 449 31.96 -17.81 -12.42
N TRP A 450 31.89 -18.07 -13.72
CA TRP A 450 32.43 -17.18 -14.75
C TRP A 450 31.44 -16.92 -15.89
N LEU A 451 31.65 -15.79 -16.57
CA LEU A 451 30.89 -15.32 -17.73
C LEU A 451 31.86 -14.82 -18.80
N LYS A 452 31.66 -15.22 -20.05
CA LYS A 452 32.41 -14.79 -21.23
C LYS A 452 31.53 -13.96 -22.18
N SER A 453 32.13 -13.17 -23.05
CA SER A 453 31.49 -12.51 -24.19
C SER A 453 31.24 -13.51 -25.33
N PRO A 454 30.44 -13.16 -26.36
CA PRO A 454 30.29 -14.00 -27.56
C PRO A 454 31.61 -14.30 -28.27
N GLU A 455 32.60 -13.40 -28.17
CA GLU A 455 33.95 -13.56 -28.71
C GLU A 455 34.87 -14.41 -27.81
N GLY A 456 34.37 -14.90 -26.67
CA GLY A 456 35.08 -15.76 -25.74
C GLY A 456 35.94 -15.03 -24.71
N LYS A 457 35.86 -13.70 -24.63
CA LYS A 457 36.61 -12.91 -23.64
C LYS A 457 35.93 -13.00 -22.28
N LEU A 458 36.70 -13.22 -21.22
CA LEU A 458 36.16 -13.26 -19.86
C LEU A 458 35.63 -11.88 -19.47
N LEU A 459 34.39 -11.81 -18.97
CA LEU A 459 33.72 -10.58 -18.53
C LEU A 459 33.60 -10.53 -17.00
N PHE A 460 33.48 -11.70 -16.38
CA PHE A 460 33.30 -11.82 -14.94
C PHE A 460 33.77 -13.18 -14.44
N GLN A 461 34.38 -13.20 -13.26
CA GLN A 461 34.74 -14.41 -12.53
C GLN A 461 34.64 -14.13 -11.03
N ALA A 462 33.94 -14.97 -10.29
CA ALA A 462 33.90 -14.89 -8.84
C ALA A 462 33.73 -16.24 -8.17
N ASP A 463 34.36 -16.41 -7.01
CA ASP A 463 34.21 -17.60 -6.17
C ASP A 463 33.11 -17.39 -5.12
N TYR A 464 32.29 -18.42 -4.94
CA TYR A 464 31.19 -18.44 -4.00
C TYR A 464 31.28 -19.59 -3.01
N LYS A 465 30.79 -19.37 -1.80
CA LYS A 465 30.52 -20.41 -0.80
C LYS A 465 29.20 -20.11 -0.11
N GLU A 466 28.28 -21.08 -0.11
CA GLU A 466 26.96 -20.93 0.50
C GLU A 466 26.18 -19.68 0.00
N GLY A 467 26.36 -19.31 -1.26
CA GLY A 467 25.73 -18.15 -1.89
C GLY A 467 26.38 -16.79 -1.61
N GLN A 468 27.51 -16.74 -0.89
CA GLN A 468 28.27 -15.52 -0.61
C GLN A 468 29.60 -15.51 -1.37
N LEU A 469 30.11 -14.34 -1.74
CA LEU A 469 31.46 -14.21 -2.31
C LEU A 469 32.51 -14.69 -1.30
N ASP A 470 33.31 -15.69 -1.69
CA ASP A 470 34.32 -16.28 -0.83
C ASP A 470 35.48 -16.79 -1.71
N GLY A 471 36.49 -15.94 -1.88
CA GLY A 471 37.62 -16.16 -2.78
C GLY A 471 37.88 -14.99 -3.71
N LEU A 472 38.28 -15.29 -4.94
CA LEU A 472 38.66 -14.31 -5.96
C LEU A 472 37.41 -13.66 -6.58
N TYR A 473 37.50 -12.38 -6.90
CA TYR A 473 36.54 -11.64 -7.70
C TYR A 473 37.29 -10.85 -8.76
N GLN A 474 36.87 -10.96 -10.01
CA GLN A 474 37.42 -10.23 -11.15
C GLN A 474 36.32 -9.88 -12.14
N ALA A 475 36.41 -8.68 -12.71
CA ALA A 475 35.52 -8.20 -13.76
C ALA A 475 36.31 -7.49 -14.85
N TRP A 476 35.90 -7.68 -16.09
CA TRP A 476 36.53 -7.13 -17.29
C TRP A 476 35.49 -6.41 -18.15
N LEU A 477 35.93 -5.44 -18.94
CA LEU A 477 35.12 -4.80 -19.97
C LEU A 477 34.81 -5.76 -21.13
N SER A 478 33.91 -5.37 -22.04
CA SER A 478 33.52 -6.14 -23.24
C SER A 478 34.71 -6.55 -24.11
N ASP A 479 35.76 -5.75 -24.14
CA ASP A 479 36.97 -5.99 -24.90
C ASP A 479 38.01 -6.87 -24.17
N GLY A 480 37.71 -7.33 -22.94
CA GLY A 480 38.59 -8.14 -22.10
C GLY A 480 39.58 -7.34 -21.26
N THR A 481 39.49 -6.01 -21.22
CA THR A 481 40.33 -5.18 -20.34
C THR A 481 39.89 -5.34 -18.89
N LEU A 482 40.82 -5.65 -17.98
CA LEU A 482 40.51 -5.81 -16.56
C LEU A 482 40.02 -4.48 -15.97
N TYR A 483 38.86 -4.53 -15.34
CA TYR A 483 38.18 -3.36 -14.78
C TYR A 483 38.19 -3.34 -13.26
N LYS A 484 38.09 -4.51 -12.61
CA LYS A 484 38.08 -4.62 -11.15
C LYS A 484 38.55 -5.98 -10.67
N GLN A 485 39.30 -6.02 -9.58
CA GLN A 485 39.67 -7.26 -8.91
C GLN A 485 39.80 -7.10 -7.39
N GLY A 486 39.58 -8.19 -6.66
CA GLY A 486 39.75 -8.23 -5.22
C GLY A 486 39.47 -9.62 -4.64
N ARG A 487 39.58 -9.74 -3.31
CA ARG A 487 39.25 -10.97 -2.58
C ARG A 487 38.18 -10.73 -1.53
N PHE A 488 37.37 -11.75 -1.31
CA PHE A 488 36.28 -11.75 -0.34
C PHE A 488 36.35 -12.97 0.58
N ILE A 489 35.89 -12.82 1.83
CA ILE A 489 35.66 -13.92 2.77
C ILE A 489 34.24 -13.71 3.32
N SER A 490 33.36 -14.70 3.12
CA SER A 490 31.96 -14.63 3.59
C SER A 490 31.25 -13.31 3.22
N GLY A 491 31.47 -12.84 1.98
CA GLY A 491 30.90 -11.61 1.43
C GLY A 491 31.61 -10.31 1.79
N GLN A 492 32.60 -10.32 2.68
CA GLN A 492 33.34 -9.11 3.08
C GLN A 492 34.65 -8.95 2.30
N PRO A 493 35.00 -7.74 1.82
CA PRO A 493 36.26 -7.50 1.13
C PRO A 493 37.45 -7.67 2.09
N VAL A 494 38.51 -8.29 1.60
CA VAL A 494 39.77 -8.49 2.34
C VAL A 494 40.97 -8.31 1.42
N GLY A 495 42.07 -7.79 1.98
CA GLY A 495 43.31 -7.56 1.26
C GLY A 495 43.19 -6.45 0.22
N GLU A 496 44.02 -6.54 -0.81
CA GLU A 496 44.10 -5.55 -1.88
C GLU A 496 42.96 -5.71 -2.89
N HIS A 497 42.34 -4.59 -3.23
CA HIS A 497 41.30 -4.43 -4.25
C HIS A 497 41.77 -3.37 -5.24
N LEU A 498 41.77 -3.71 -6.52
CA LEU A 498 42.23 -2.83 -7.60
C LEU A 498 41.04 -2.50 -8.50
N GLU A 499 40.84 -1.20 -8.73
CA GLU A 499 39.86 -0.68 -9.69
C GLU A 499 40.59 0.08 -10.78
N TYR A 500 40.20 -0.14 -12.02
CA TYR A 500 40.80 0.48 -13.20
C TYR A 500 39.78 1.40 -13.88
N PHE A 501 40.26 2.45 -14.54
CA PHE A 501 39.42 3.29 -15.37
C PHE A 501 38.74 2.43 -16.46
N PRO A 502 37.45 2.68 -16.79
CA PRO A 502 36.72 1.91 -17.78
C PRO A 502 37.11 2.33 -19.22
N VAL A 503 38.38 2.16 -19.59
CA VAL A 503 38.94 2.50 -20.90
C VAL A 503 39.30 1.23 -21.65
N GLU A 504 38.66 1.00 -22.80
CA GLU A 504 38.97 -0.15 -23.65
C GLU A 504 40.43 -0.14 -24.12
N GLY A 505 41.04 -1.31 -24.13
CA GLY A 505 42.41 -1.59 -24.56
C GLY A 505 43.48 -1.27 -23.53
N LYS A 506 43.13 -0.65 -22.39
CA LYS A 506 44.13 -0.13 -21.44
C LYS A 506 43.68 -0.21 -19.99
N ALA A 507 44.28 -1.13 -19.23
CA ALA A 507 44.09 -1.25 -17.78
C ALA A 507 44.84 -0.14 -17.02
N LEU A 508 44.24 1.04 -16.94
CA LEU A 508 44.75 2.18 -16.17
C LEU A 508 44.25 2.10 -14.73
N LEU A 509 45.15 1.93 -13.76
CA LEU A 509 44.77 1.84 -12.34
C LEU A 509 44.16 3.17 -11.90
N GLU A 510 42.95 3.14 -11.34
CA GLU A 510 42.27 4.30 -10.75
C GLU A 510 42.39 4.26 -9.22
N LYS A 511 42.14 3.10 -8.62
CA LYS A 511 42.15 2.93 -7.16
C LYS A 511 42.86 1.65 -6.76
N LYS A 512 43.68 1.77 -5.72
CA LYS A 512 44.24 0.65 -4.97
C LYS A 512 43.77 0.77 -3.54
N LEU A 513 42.86 -0.13 -3.15
CA LEU A 513 42.22 -0.16 -1.85
C LEU A 513 42.69 -1.38 -1.06
N PHE A 514 42.84 -1.25 0.25
CA PHE A 514 43.18 -2.35 1.14
C PHE A 514 42.14 -2.48 2.24
N TYR A 515 41.64 -3.70 2.42
CA TYR A 515 40.61 -4.03 3.40
C TYR A 515 41.10 -5.03 4.43
N LYS A 516 40.72 -4.81 5.69
CA LYS A 516 40.87 -5.76 6.79
C LYS A 516 39.55 -5.84 7.54
N ASN A 517 39.05 -7.05 7.79
CA ASN A 517 37.75 -7.29 8.44
C ASN A 517 36.58 -6.50 7.80
N GLY A 518 36.58 -6.37 6.47
CA GLY A 518 35.55 -5.66 5.72
C GLY A 518 35.62 -4.12 5.77
N LYS A 519 36.64 -3.53 6.41
CA LYS A 519 36.84 -2.08 6.49
C LYS A 519 38.14 -1.65 5.80
N LEU A 520 38.23 -0.39 5.37
CA LEU A 520 39.49 0.18 4.88
C LEU A 520 40.54 0.17 5.99
N ASP A 521 41.71 -0.35 5.68
CA ASP A 521 42.84 -0.49 6.60
C ASP A 521 44.14 -0.36 5.79
N GLY A 522 45.18 0.27 6.32
CA GLY A 522 46.41 0.54 5.56
C GLY A 522 46.24 1.63 4.50
N GLU A 523 47.12 1.60 3.49
CA GLU A 523 47.22 2.64 2.46
C GLU A 523 46.19 2.46 1.34
N GLN A 524 45.49 3.55 1.03
CA GLN A 524 44.55 3.66 -0.08
C GLN A 524 45.12 4.67 -1.07
N TRP A 525 45.32 4.24 -2.31
CA TRP A 525 45.85 5.08 -3.37
C TRP A 525 44.79 5.35 -4.43
N ARG A 526 44.76 6.58 -4.91
CA ARG A 526 44.01 7.01 -6.08
C ARG A 526 44.96 7.62 -7.10
N TYR A 527 44.71 7.37 -8.37
CA TYR A 527 45.54 7.81 -9.48
C TYR A 527 44.70 8.54 -10.53
N TYR A 528 45.32 9.49 -11.22
CA TYR A 528 44.79 10.07 -12.44
C TYR A 528 44.93 9.09 -13.62
N ASP A 529 44.19 9.35 -14.70
CA ASP A 529 44.24 8.60 -15.96
C ASP A 529 45.61 8.63 -16.67
N ASN A 530 46.47 9.59 -16.33
CA ASN A 530 47.86 9.66 -16.77
C ASN A 530 48.81 8.77 -15.94
N GLY A 531 48.33 8.16 -14.85
CA GLY A 531 49.09 7.27 -13.96
C GLY A 531 49.76 7.98 -12.77
N GLU A 532 49.71 9.31 -12.70
CA GLU A 532 50.23 10.05 -11.55
C GLU A 532 49.31 9.86 -10.33
N PRO A 533 49.87 9.75 -9.10
CA PRO A 533 49.06 9.70 -7.89
C PRO A 533 48.19 10.96 -7.76
N GLU A 534 46.91 10.77 -7.47
CA GLU A 534 45.98 11.84 -7.08
C GLU A 534 45.96 11.96 -5.56
N ALA A 535 45.85 10.84 -4.86
CA ALA A 535 45.71 10.84 -3.40
C ALA A 535 46.24 9.58 -2.73
N LEU A 536 46.74 9.75 -1.51
CA LEU A 536 47.06 8.72 -0.53
C LEU A 536 46.25 8.99 0.72
N LEU A 537 45.50 8.00 1.19
CA LEU A 537 44.81 8.04 2.47
C LEU A 537 45.17 6.78 3.26
N VAL A 538 45.65 6.92 4.49
CA VAL A 538 45.94 5.77 5.35
C VAL A 538 44.84 5.60 6.39
N TYR A 539 44.32 4.38 6.53
CA TYR A 539 43.26 4.03 7.47
C TYR A 539 43.71 2.99 8.48
N ARG A 540 43.05 2.98 9.64
CA ARG A 540 43.09 1.89 10.61
C ARG A 540 41.66 1.63 11.08
N GLU A 541 41.17 0.40 10.93
CA GLU A 541 39.81 0.02 11.32
C GLU A 541 38.70 0.93 10.75
N GLY A 542 38.91 1.46 9.54
CA GLY A 542 37.98 2.36 8.85
C GLY A 542 38.08 3.84 9.21
N LEU A 543 38.99 4.25 10.10
CA LEU A 543 39.25 5.67 10.44
C LEU A 543 40.58 6.14 9.84
N LEU A 544 40.67 7.41 9.42
CA LEU A 544 41.94 7.98 8.96
C LEU A 544 43.00 7.89 10.06
N HIS A 545 44.12 7.26 9.75
CA HIS A 545 45.21 7.02 10.70
C HIS A 545 46.53 6.92 9.91
N GLY A 546 47.41 7.90 10.09
CA GLY A 546 48.65 8.05 9.33
C GLY A 546 48.55 9.19 8.31
N LYS A 547 49.30 9.05 7.21
CA LYS A 547 49.45 10.11 6.21
C LYS A 547 48.20 10.26 5.34
N LYS A 548 47.80 11.49 5.07
CA LYS A 548 46.95 11.89 3.94
C LYS A 548 47.78 12.78 3.03
N ALA A 549 47.75 12.53 1.73
CA ALA A 549 48.38 13.40 0.76
C ALA A 549 47.54 13.49 -0.51
N HIS A 550 47.57 14.66 -1.14
CA HIS A 550 46.91 14.94 -2.42
C HIS A 550 47.90 15.64 -3.35
N TRP A 551 47.96 15.20 -4.59
CA TRP A 551 48.84 15.76 -5.61
C TRP A 551 48.02 16.29 -6.78
N SER A 552 48.57 17.26 -7.49
CA SER A 552 48.04 17.75 -8.75
C SER A 552 48.21 16.73 -9.86
N ARG A 553 47.53 16.94 -10.99
CA ARG A 553 47.71 16.11 -12.19
C ARG A 553 49.14 16.16 -12.77
N SER A 554 49.94 17.18 -12.42
CA SER A 554 51.36 17.29 -12.79
C SER A 554 52.32 16.64 -11.79
N GLY A 555 51.82 16.04 -10.70
CA GLY A 555 52.62 15.38 -9.66
C GLY A 555 53.07 16.31 -8.52
N GLU A 556 52.59 17.56 -8.48
CA GLU A 556 52.92 18.52 -7.43
C GLU A 556 52.10 18.25 -6.16
N LEU A 557 52.73 18.25 -4.98
CA LEU A 557 52.01 18.07 -3.72
C LEU A 557 51.13 19.29 -3.42
N ILE A 558 49.81 19.09 -3.33
CA ILE A 558 48.82 20.13 -3.02
C ILE A 558 48.47 20.13 -1.54
N GLU A 559 48.31 18.96 -0.92
CA GLU A 559 47.93 18.84 0.48
C GLU A 559 48.69 17.69 1.13
N GLN A 560 49.14 17.89 2.37
CA GLN A 560 49.64 16.81 3.21
C GLN A 560 49.19 17.01 4.65
N ALA A 561 48.69 15.94 5.26
CA ALA A 561 48.21 15.92 6.64
C ALA A 561 48.58 14.59 7.30
N THR A 562 48.66 14.57 8.63
CA THR A 562 48.78 13.33 9.41
C THR A 562 47.57 13.21 10.34
N TYR A 563 47.01 12.02 10.45
CA TYR A 563 45.85 11.74 11.28
C TYR A 563 46.18 10.68 12.34
N GLU A 564 45.60 10.80 13.52
CA GLU A 564 45.60 9.77 14.54
C GLU A 564 44.15 9.47 14.94
N ASN A 565 43.65 8.29 14.56
CA ASN A 565 42.29 7.82 14.86
C ASN A 565 41.18 8.81 14.45
N GLY A 566 41.36 9.45 13.29
CA GLY A 566 40.43 10.43 12.72
C GLY A 566 40.74 11.88 13.07
N ASN A 567 41.62 12.15 14.04
CA ASN A 567 41.99 13.52 14.43
C ASN A 567 43.23 13.98 13.67
N LEU A 568 43.23 15.23 13.20
CA LEU A 568 44.38 15.87 12.58
C LEU A 568 45.48 16.10 13.63
N GLN A 569 46.69 15.62 13.32
CA GLN A 569 47.83 15.57 14.24
C GLN A 569 49.13 15.92 13.49
N GLY A 570 50.00 16.74 14.08
CA GLY A 570 51.28 17.13 13.52
C GLY A 570 51.19 18.15 12.37
N ASN A 571 52.16 18.09 11.45
CA ASN A 571 52.27 19.04 10.35
C ASN A 571 51.13 18.87 9.33
N TYR A 572 50.53 20.00 8.97
CA TYR A 572 49.58 20.15 7.88
C TYR A 572 50.16 21.13 6.86
N PHE A 573 50.15 20.74 5.60
CA PHE A 573 50.61 21.53 4.47
C PHE A 573 49.48 21.63 3.45
N ILE A 574 49.27 22.83 2.91
CA ILE A 574 48.42 23.04 1.74
C ILE A 574 49.00 24.12 0.83
N LYS A 575 48.99 23.85 -0.48
CA LYS A 575 49.22 24.82 -1.55
C LYS A 575 47.88 25.23 -2.13
N LYS A 576 47.63 26.53 -2.20
CA LYS A 576 46.39 27.12 -2.73
C LYS A 576 46.49 27.33 -4.24
N ASP A 577 45.34 27.53 -4.88
CA ASP A 577 45.25 27.78 -6.32
C ASP A 577 45.97 29.06 -6.77
N ASP A 578 46.13 30.04 -5.86
CA ASP A 578 46.92 31.26 -6.11
C ASP A 578 48.44 31.04 -6.02
N GLY A 579 48.88 29.82 -5.70
CA GLY A 579 50.28 29.44 -5.53
C GLY A 579 50.83 29.64 -4.11
N SER A 580 50.07 30.24 -3.20
CA SER A 580 50.49 30.43 -1.80
C SER A 580 50.56 29.10 -1.04
N GLU A 581 51.49 29.00 -0.10
CA GLU A 581 51.69 27.80 0.72
C GLU A 581 51.42 28.08 2.19
N GLN A 582 50.73 27.15 2.85
CA GLN A 582 50.36 27.25 4.25
C GLN A 582 50.89 26.03 5.00
N HIS A 583 51.64 26.29 6.05
CA HIS A 583 52.23 25.30 6.94
C HIS A 583 51.65 25.50 8.33
N TYR A 584 50.89 24.54 8.81
CA TYR A 584 50.25 24.54 10.11
C TYR A 584 50.71 23.34 10.92
N TYR A 585 50.57 23.43 12.23
CA TYR A 585 50.75 22.29 13.12
C TYR A 585 49.52 22.13 14.01
N TYR A 586 49.04 20.89 14.11
CA TYR A 586 47.86 20.52 14.86
C TYR A 586 48.19 19.51 15.95
N LYS A 587 47.48 19.60 17.07
CA LYS A 587 47.45 18.56 18.11
C LYS A 587 46.00 18.29 18.44
N ASP A 588 45.52 17.08 18.18
CA ASP A 588 44.12 16.66 18.39
C ASP A 588 43.10 17.64 17.77
N ASN A 589 43.31 18.01 16.50
CA ASN A 589 42.52 19.02 15.75
C ASN A 589 42.66 20.48 16.22
N VAL A 590 43.50 20.79 17.21
CA VAL A 590 43.72 22.15 17.72
C VAL A 590 45.03 22.73 17.16
N LEU A 591 45.04 24.00 16.73
CA LEU A 591 46.26 24.69 16.28
C LEU A 591 47.27 24.77 17.43
N GLU A 592 48.49 24.33 17.17
CA GLU A 592 49.59 24.27 18.14
C GLU A 592 50.91 24.57 17.42
N GLY A 593 51.93 25.12 18.10
CA GLY A 593 53.25 25.32 17.53
C GLY A 593 53.32 26.43 16.47
N LEU A 594 54.29 26.34 15.55
CA LEU A 594 54.59 27.36 14.54
C LEU A 594 53.72 27.21 13.29
N HIS A 595 53.14 28.32 12.83
CA HIS A 595 52.27 28.41 11.65
C HIS A 595 52.86 29.46 10.72
N GLN A 596 53.05 29.10 9.45
CA GLN A 596 53.69 29.93 8.44
C GLN A 596 52.85 29.96 7.17
N ILE A 597 52.65 31.15 6.63
CA ILE A 597 52.05 31.37 5.32
C ILE A 597 53.15 31.97 4.43
N PHE A 598 53.27 31.46 3.21
CA PHE A 598 54.21 31.94 2.22
C PHE A 598 53.46 32.55 1.04
N PHE A 599 54.02 33.62 0.45
CA PHE A 599 53.55 34.13 -0.83
C PHE A 599 53.72 33.06 -1.93
N PRO A 600 53.00 33.21 -3.07
CA PRO A 600 53.32 32.44 -4.27
C PRO A 600 54.80 32.61 -4.61
N GLU A 601 55.47 31.49 -4.92
CA GLU A 601 56.90 31.49 -5.19
C GLU A 601 57.21 32.39 -6.41
N SER A 602 58.09 33.37 -6.20
CA SER A 602 58.51 34.32 -7.24
C SER A 602 59.85 33.91 -7.83
N GLU A 603 60.02 34.02 -9.15
CA GLU A 603 61.31 33.81 -9.81
C GLU A 603 62.40 34.79 -9.30
N GLU A 604 62.01 35.98 -8.84
CA GLU A 604 62.95 37.03 -8.41
C GLU A 604 63.43 36.86 -6.97
N HIS A 605 62.57 36.35 -6.08
CA HIS A 605 62.82 36.34 -4.62
C HIS A 605 62.68 34.96 -3.98
N GLY A 606 62.27 33.94 -4.73
CA GLY A 606 62.03 32.59 -4.21
C GLY A 606 60.89 32.53 -3.20
N LYS A 607 60.97 31.58 -2.28
CA LYS A 607 59.95 31.35 -1.24
C LYS A 607 60.08 32.34 -0.08
N ILE A 608 59.12 33.26 0.02
CA ILE A 608 59.07 34.31 1.03
C ILE A 608 57.90 34.12 1.98
N LYS A 609 58.15 34.21 3.30
CA LYS A 609 57.09 34.21 4.31
C LYS A 609 56.22 35.45 4.13
N ALA A 610 54.90 35.30 4.17
CA ALA A 610 53.94 36.39 4.31
C ALA A 610 53.58 36.61 5.78
N LEU A 611 53.42 35.51 6.53
CA LEU A 611 53.05 35.54 7.94
C LEU A 611 53.74 34.41 8.71
N GLU A 612 54.13 34.70 9.95
CA GLU A 612 54.61 33.74 10.93
C GLU A 612 53.93 33.98 12.26
N ALA A 613 53.30 32.94 12.82
CA ALA A 613 52.59 33.01 14.09
C ALA A 613 52.77 31.70 14.88
N THR A 614 52.84 31.78 16.21
CA THR A 614 52.85 30.60 17.07
C THR A 614 51.51 30.46 17.79
N PHE A 615 50.98 29.25 17.87
CA PHE A 615 49.74 28.92 18.56
C PHE A 615 50.01 28.00 19.75
N LYS A 616 49.23 28.16 20.82
CA LYS A 616 49.24 27.31 22.00
C LYS A 616 47.80 27.06 22.44
N ASN A 617 47.35 25.81 22.38
CA ASN A 617 45.97 25.40 22.60
C ASN A 617 44.96 26.22 21.78
N GLY A 618 45.29 26.52 20.51
CA GLY A 618 44.42 27.25 19.60
C GLY A 618 44.48 28.78 19.71
N PHE A 619 45.22 29.35 20.65
CA PHE A 619 45.39 30.80 20.81
C PHE A 619 46.77 31.26 20.32
N LEU A 620 46.85 32.47 19.73
CA LEU A 620 48.14 33.09 19.41
C LEU A 620 48.99 33.29 20.66
N GLU A 621 50.27 32.93 20.58
CA GLU A 621 51.23 33.01 21.67
C GLU A 621 52.59 33.45 21.10
N GLY A 622 53.21 34.46 21.71
CA GLY A 622 54.47 35.03 21.25
C GLY A 622 54.31 36.04 20.11
N GLU A 623 55.37 36.24 19.34
CA GLU A 623 55.40 37.26 18.29
C GLU A 623 54.74 36.77 16.99
N VAL A 624 53.76 37.53 16.49
CA VAL A 624 53.24 37.41 15.12
C VAL A 624 53.99 38.40 14.23
N SER A 625 54.62 37.90 13.18
CA SER A 625 55.36 38.69 12.20
C SER A 625 54.70 38.63 10.82
N GLU A 626 54.51 39.80 10.21
CA GLU A 626 54.06 39.94 8.83
C GLU A 626 55.19 40.52 7.98
N TYR A 627 55.27 40.06 6.74
CA TYR A 627 56.34 40.41 5.81
C TYR A 627 55.74 40.85 4.46
N ASN A 628 56.44 41.71 3.74
CA ASN A 628 56.10 42.03 2.36
C ASN A 628 56.66 40.98 1.38
N ASP A 629 56.32 41.13 0.10
CA ASP A 629 56.75 40.27 -1.02
C ASP A 629 58.27 40.23 -1.26
N ARG A 630 59.05 41.09 -0.59
CA ARG A 630 60.52 41.10 -0.58
C ARG A 630 61.14 40.44 0.65
N GLY A 631 60.32 39.89 1.55
CA GLY A 631 60.75 39.25 2.79
C GLY A 631 61.18 40.22 3.89
N ILE A 632 60.83 41.50 3.75
CA ILE A 632 61.08 42.52 4.78
C ILE A 632 59.91 42.51 5.74
N LYS A 633 60.19 42.43 7.04
CA LYS A 633 59.16 42.48 8.10
C LYS A 633 58.48 43.85 8.07
N ILE A 634 57.15 43.87 7.96
CA ILE A 634 56.29 45.07 7.92
C ILE A 634 55.44 45.24 9.18
N ALA A 635 55.22 44.17 9.95
CA ALA A 635 54.60 44.25 11.27
C ALA A 635 55.15 43.17 12.21
N SER A 636 55.16 43.49 13.50
CA SER A 636 55.51 42.59 14.60
C SER A 636 54.56 42.88 15.76
N THR A 637 53.76 41.90 16.18
CA THR A 637 52.80 42.07 17.28
C THR A 637 52.93 40.90 18.27
N PRO A 638 53.27 41.17 19.54
CA PRO A 638 53.34 40.13 20.57
C PRO A 638 51.95 39.79 21.13
N PHE A 639 51.69 38.50 21.33
CA PHE A 639 50.45 37.96 21.88
C PHE A 639 50.71 37.06 23.09
N VAL A 640 49.79 37.08 24.05
CA VAL A 640 49.71 36.12 25.16
C VAL A 640 48.28 35.61 25.22
N LYS A 641 48.06 34.29 25.10
CA LYS A 641 46.72 33.66 25.09
C LYS A 641 45.73 34.34 24.13
N GLY A 642 46.19 34.73 22.96
CA GLY A 642 45.35 35.30 21.89
C GLY A 642 45.12 36.81 21.97
N LYS A 643 45.62 37.49 23.00
CA LYS A 643 45.50 38.95 23.18
C LYS A 643 46.84 39.64 22.98
N LYS A 644 46.85 40.86 22.43
CA LYS A 644 48.06 41.67 22.25
C LYS A 644 48.63 42.06 23.61
N GLU A 645 49.90 41.72 23.84
CA GLU A 645 50.59 42.02 25.09
C GLU A 645 52.09 42.23 24.84
N GLY A 646 52.57 43.47 25.03
CA GLY A 646 53.92 43.93 24.70
C GLY A 646 53.96 45.00 23.61
N GLN A 647 55.15 45.31 23.09
CA GLN A 647 55.34 46.35 22.08
C GLN A 647 55.07 45.82 20.66
N ALA A 648 54.00 46.29 20.03
CA ALA A 648 53.73 46.08 18.62
C ALA A 648 54.47 47.13 17.77
N THR A 649 55.07 46.71 16.66
CA THR A 649 55.87 47.56 15.77
C THR A 649 55.38 47.41 14.33
N VAL A 650 55.14 48.54 13.66
CA VAL A 650 54.88 48.62 12.21
C VAL A 650 56.11 49.20 11.54
N PHE A 651 56.56 48.55 10.47
CA PHE A 651 57.70 48.95 9.67
C PHE A 651 57.24 49.41 8.29
N SER A 652 58.07 50.23 7.66
CA SER A 652 57.95 50.59 6.26
C SER A 652 58.44 49.45 5.35
N ASN A 653 58.18 49.57 4.05
CA ASN A 653 58.57 48.55 3.06
C ASN A 653 60.09 48.34 2.93
N ASP A 654 60.93 49.24 3.46
CA ASP A 654 62.40 49.11 3.52
C ASP A 654 62.93 48.71 4.91
N GLY A 655 62.02 48.39 5.86
CA GLY A 655 62.36 47.86 7.18
C GLY A 655 62.59 48.91 8.27
N ARG A 656 62.37 50.21 7.99
CA ARG A 656 62.44 51.25 9.03
C ARG A 656 61.16 51.27 9.88
N ILE A 657 61.29 51.44 11.19
CA ILE A 657 60.15 51.56 12.11
C ILE A 657 59.34 52.81 11.77
N LEU A 658 58.02 52.65 11.62
CA LEU A 658 57.06 53.74 11.45
C LEU A 658 56.25 53.98 12.71
N ILE A 659 55.88 52.91 13.42
CA ILE A 659 55.06 52.96 14.64
C ILE A 659 55.58 51.92 15.62
N ALA A 660 55.68 52.28 16.90
CA ALA A 660 55.88 51.35 18.00
C ALA A 660 54.88 51.69 19.11
N ALA A 661 54.03 50.75 19.52
CA ALA A 661 52.99 50.98 20.52
C ALA A 661 52.91 49.80 21.50
N ASN A 662 52.83 50.09 22.80
CA ASN A 662 52.69 49.07 23.84
C ASN A 662 51.22 48.68 24.05
N PHE A 663 50.97 47.39 24.22
CA PHE A 663 49.66 46.80 24.50
C PHE A 663 49.68 45.95 25.77
N TYR A 664 48.55 45.90 26.47
CA TYR A 664 48.26 44.98 27.56
C TYR A 664 46.77 44.58 27.47
N ASP A 665 46.49 43.28 27.40
CA ASP A 665 45.14 42.74 27.30
C ASP A 665 44.32 43.33 26.11
N ASP A 666 44.95 43.45 24.93
CA ASP A 666 44.42 44.11 23.71
C ASP A 666 44.25 45.64 23.77
N CYS A 667 44.38 46.26 24.94
CA CYS A 667 44.34 47.71 25.12
C CYS A 667 45.74 48.33 24.94
N GLN A 668 45.82 49.51 24.33
CA GLN A 668 47.04 50.30 24.27
C GLN A 668 47.39 50.83 25.68
N GLU A 669 48.53 50.41 26.20
CA GLU A 669 48.98 50.65 27.58
C GLU A 669 50.48 50.93 27.57
N GLY A 670 50.89 52.15 27.94
CA GLY A 670 52.27 52.60 27.94
C GLY A 670 52.64 53.55 26.80
N GLU A 671 53.93 53.63 26.50
CA GLU A 671 54.46 54.54 25.48
C GLU A 671 54.09 54.10 24.05
N ALA A 672 53.75 55.05 23.18
CA ALA A 672 53.67 54.87 21.75
C ALA A 672 54.45 55.96 21.01
N LYS A 673 55.13 55.58 19.93
CA LYS A 673 55.95 56.45 19.08
C LYS A 673 55.59 56.25 17.62
N GLU A 674 55.47 57.35 16.89
CA GLU A 674 55.52 57.37 15.43
C GLU A 674 56.85 57.96 14.98
N PHE A 675 57.34 57.55 13.82
CA PHE A 675 58.61 57.99 13.26
C PHE A 675 58.42 58.56 11.86
N TRP A 676 59.23 59.56 11.52
CA TRP A 676 59.38 60.06 10.16
C TRP A 676 60.15 59.04 9.30
N PRO A 677 60.03 59.08 7.96
CA PRO A 677 60.81 58.21 7.07
C PRO A 677 62.34 58.30 7.25
N ASN A 678 62.83 59.40 7.81
CA ASN A 678 64.25 59.62 8.14
C ASN A 678 64.69 58.98 9.47
N GLY A 679 63.78 58.34 10.23
CA GLY A 679 64.04 57.69 11.51
C GLY A 679 63.91 58.58 12.74
N ASN A 680 63.72 59.90 12.57
CA ASN A 680 63.45 60.79 13.71
C ASN A 680 62.04 60.55 14.24
N VAL A 681 61.86 60.68 15.56
CA VAL A 681 60.53 60.61 16.19
C VAL A 681 59.65 61.70 15.58
N LYS A 682 58.44 61.35 15.19
CA LYS A 682 57.38 62.24 14.68
C LYS A 682 56.42 62.62 15.80
N SER A 683 56.01 61.63 16.59
CA SER A 683 55.21 61.83 17.79
C SER A 683 55.55 60.78 18.85
N GLN A 684 55.36 61.14 20.11
CA GLN A 684 55.53 60.28 21.28
C GLN A 684 54.43 60.61 22.27
N ALA A 685 53.65 59.62 22.69
CA ALA A 685 52.60 59.78 23.69
C ALA A 685 52.57 58.57 24.62
N TYR A 686 51.96 58.73 25.79
CA TYR A 686 51.71 57.64 26.72
C TYR A 686 50.20 57.38 26.82
N PHE A 687 49.82 56.11 26.93
CA PHE A 687 48.44 55.64 26.92
C PHE A 687 48.16 54.81 28.18
N LYS A 688 46.93 54.89 28.68
CA LYS A 688 46.42 54.07 29.75
C LYS A 688 44.99 53.66 29.41
N HIS A 689 44.74 52.37 29.23
CA HIS A 689 43.46 51.81 28.76
C HIS A 689 42.94 52.53 27.51
N ASP A 690 43.75 52.59 26.45
CA ASP A 690 43.45 53.24 25.16
C ASP A 690 43.33 54.78 25.17
N LEU A 691 43.39 55.42 26.35
CA LEU A 691 43.31 56.87 26.50
C LEU A 691 44.69 57.49 26.68
N LYS A 692 44.96 58.62 26.01
CA LYS A 692 46.20 59.39 26.23
C LYS A 692 46.29 59.86 27.69
N GLU A 693 47.45 59.68 28.30
CA GLU A 693 47.75 60.01 29.70
C GLU A 693 49.17 60.61 29.78
N GLY A 694 49.34 61.76 30.40
CA GLY A 694 50.63 62.46 30.49
C GLY A 694 51.00 63.27 29.24
N GLU A 695 52.30 63.46 29.01
CA GLU A 695 52.82 64.31 27.93
C GLU A 695 52.79 63.59 26.57
N GLU A 696 52.19 64.23 25.56
CA GLU A 696 52.38 63.96 24.14
C GLU A 696 53.33 65.00 23.54
N LYS A 697 54.38 64.55 22.86
CA LYS A 697 55.32 65.40 22.14
C LYS A 697 55.24 65.09 20.66
N THR A 698 55.15 66.13 19.83
CA THR A 698 55.33 66.01 18.37
C THR A 698 56.61 66.73 17.96
N PHE A 699 57.23 66.30 16.88
CA PHE A 699 58.53 66.80 16.43
C PHE A 699 58.52 67.03 14.92
N TYR A 700 59.23 68.07 14.49
CA TYR A 700 59.55 68.31 13.09
C TYR A 700 60.51 67.25 12.56
N GLU A 701 60.58 67.07 11.23
CA GLU A 701 61.51 66.13 10.59
C GLU A 701 62.99 66.36 10.98
N ASN A 702 63.35 67.59 11.37
CA ASN A 702 64.69 67.95 11.83
C ASN A 702 64.98 67.54 13.30
N GLY A 703 64.04 66.87 13.98
CA GLY A 703 64.16 66.38 15.36
C GLY A 703 63.86 67.42 16.44
N LYS A 704 63.59 68.68 16.09
CA LYS A 704 63.16 69.70 17.08
C LYS A 704 61.69 69.50 17.44
N ILE A 705 61.35 69.71 18.70
CA ILE A 705 59.97 69.66 19.19
C ILE A 705 59.09 70.65 18.41
N ALA A 706 57.93 70.19 17.97
CA ALA A 706 56.92 70.96 17.26
C ALA A 706 55.77 71.31 18.21
N SER A 707 55.29 70.35 19.00
CA SER A 707 54.30 70.60 20.05
C SER A 707 54.47 69.69 21.27
N LEU A 708 53.92 70.14 22.39
CA LEU A 708 53.76 69.43 23.65
C LEU A 708 52.31 69.59 24.07
N HIS A 709 51.63 68.48 24.32
CA HIS A 709 50.29 68.44 24.89
C HIS A 709 50.33 67.61 26.15
N THR A 710 49.55 67.94 27.17
CA THR A 710 49.43 67.11 28.37
C THR A 710 48.01 66.60 28.47
N TYR A 711 47.82 65.30 28.72
CA TYR A 711 46.53 64.64 28.82
C TYR A 711 46.32 64.00 30.19
N LYS A 712 45.06 63.90 30.60
CA LYS A 712 44.62 63.08 31.73
C LYS A 712 43.28 62.45 31.38
N GLY A 713 43.21 61.12 31.35
CA GLY A 713 42.01 60.39 30.94
C GLY A 713 41.53 60.73 29.52
N GLY A 714 42.47 60.98 28.59
CA GLY A 714 42.16 61.31 27.20
C GLY A 714 41.83 62.78 26.92
N GLU A 715 41.66 63.63 27.94
CA GLU A 715 41.39 65.06 27.78
C GLU A 715 42.65 65.91 28.02
N LEU A 716 42.78 67.05 27.33
CA LEU A 716 43.88 68.00 27.57
C LEU A 716 43.84 68.52 29.02
N HIS A 717 44.91 68.34 29.77
CA HIS A 717 45.03 68.68 31.18
C HIS A 717 46.50 68.93 31.54
N GLY A 718 46.89 70.20 31.66
CA GLY A 718 48.26 70.65 31.85
C GLY A 718 48.78 71.50 30.67
N PRO A 719 50.11 71.67 30.53
CA PRO A 719 50.68 72.55 29.52
C PRO A 719 50.44 72.07 28.10
N PHE A 720 50.12 73.03 27.23
CA PHE A 720 50.07 72.92 25.78
C PHE A 720 51.03 73.96 25.20
N LYS A 721 51.99 73.53 24.39
CA LYS A 721 53.00 74.40 23.79
C LYS A 721 53.26 74.03 22.33
N GLU A 722 53.54 75.02 21.49
CA GLU A 722 53.98 74.85 20.11
C GLU A 722 55.25 75.66 19.85
N TRP A 723 56.16 75.10 19.07
CA TRP A 723 57.42 75.71 18.68
C TRP A 723 57.51 75.81 17.16
N SER A 724 58.29 76.76 16.65
CA SER A 724 58.66 76.85 15.24
C SER A 724 59.75 75.82 14.89
N PRO A 725 60.00 75.53 13.60
CA PRO A 725 61.09 74.65 13.17
C PRO A 725 62.49 75.11 13.62
N LYS A 726 62.63 76.37 14.05
CA LYS A 726 63.89 76.92 14.58
C LYS A 726 64.05 76.70 16.10
N GLY A 727 62.98 76.31 16.80
CA GLY A 727 62.96 76.08 18.25
C GLY A 727 62.42 77.27 19.07
N VAL A 728 61.74 78.22 18.42
CA VAL A 728 61.12 79.39 19.09
C VAL A 728 59.70 79.03 19.50
N ILE A 729 59.30 79.23 20.76
CA ILE A 729 57.90 79.02 21.20
C ILE A 729 57.00 79.98 20.41
N LEU A 730 55.98 79.44 19.74
CA LEU A 730 54.96 80.19 19.00
C LEU A 730 53.67 80.33 19.80
N PHE A 731 53.36 79.34 20.66
CA PHE A 731 52.14 79.30 21.44
C PHE A 731 52.38 78.56 22.76
N GLU A 732 51.81 79.07 23.86
CA GLU A 732 51.70 78.32 25.12
C GLU A 732 50.41 78.67 25.86
N VAL A 733 49.77 77.67 26.48
CA VAL A 733 48.60 77.80 27.37
C VAL A 733 48.46 76.52 28.20
N ASP A 734 47.85 76.59 29.39
CA ASP A 734 47.49 75.39 30.14
C ASP A 734 46.03 74.98 29.84
N TYR A 735 45.71 73.70 30.05
CA TYR A 735 44.36 73.17 29.96
C TYR A 735 43.94 72.50 31.27
N VAL A 736 42.65 72.55 31.60
CA VAL A 736 42.03 71.77 32.68
C VAL A 736 40.73 71.18 32.15
N GLY A 737 40.67 69.86 32.00
CA GLY A 737 39.48 69.14 31.53
C GLY A 737 39.06 69.54 30.10
N GLY A 738 40.03 69.58 29.19
CA GLY A 738 39.83 69.95 27.78
C GLY A 738 39.66 71.45 27.52
N LYS A 739 39.61 72.31 28.55
CA LYS A 739 39.38 73.75 28.43
C LYS A 739 40.62 74.56 28.76
N ARG A 740 40.90 75.63 28.00
CA ARG A 740 42.02 76.55 28.26
C ARG A 740 41.90 77.17 29.66
N HIS A 741 43.01 77.22 30.38
CA HIS A 741 43.12 77.73 31.73
C HIS A 741 44.48 78.44 31.89
N GLY A 742 44.54 79.52 32.67
CA GLY A 742 45.77 80.29 32.85
C GLY A 742 46.07 81.27 31.72
N VAL A 743 47.33 81.66 31.56
CA VAL A 743 47.75 82.69 30.61
C VAL A 743 48.14 82.05 29.28
N MET A 744 47.40 82.37 28.22
CA MET A 744 47.72 82.03 26.84
C MET A 744 48.64 83.08 26.23
N LYS A 745 49.75 82.64 25.64
CA LYS A 745 50.69 83.51 24.91
C LYS A 745 50.86 83.05 23.48
N LYS A 746 50.93 84.01 22.54
CA LYS A 746 51.38 83.81 21.16
C LYS A 746 52.57 84.68 20.86
N PHE A 747 53.55 84.12 20.16
CA PHE A 747 54.77 84.80 19.75
C PHE A 747 54.89 84.74 18.21
N ASP A 748 55.65 85.66 17.62
CA ASP A 748 56.06 85.53 16.22
C ASP A 748 57.33 84.68 16.06
N GLU A 749 57.75 84.45 14.81
CA GLU A 749 58.93 83.62 14.50
C GLU A 749 60.27 84.17 15.04
N SER A 750 60.31 85.43 15.51
CA SER A 750 61.48 86.02 16.15
C SER A 750 61.49 85.83 17.68
N GLY A 751 60.41 85.27 18.24
CA GLY A 751 60.21 85.11 19.68
C GLY A 751 59.59 86.34 20.35
N LYS A 752 59.11 87.32 19.57
CA LYS A 752 58.44 88.51 20.12
C LYS A 752 56.99 88.18 20.46
N LEU A 753 56.60 88.47 21.71
CA LEU A 753 55.23 88.32 22.19
C LEU A 753 54.26 89.19 21.35
N LYS A 754 53.22 88.56 20.81
CA LYS A 754 52.16 89.20 20.00
C LYS A 754 50.84 89.30 20.74
N VAL A 755 50.50 88.27 21.50
CA VAL A 755 49.21 88.16 22.20
C VAL A 755 49.45 87.53 23.55
N GLU A 756 48.89 88.13 24.59
CA GLU A 756 48.79 87.56 25.92
C GLU A 756 47.34 87.70 26.38
N LEU A 757 46.67 86.59 26.69
CA LEU A 757 45.27 86.54 27.12
C LEU A 757 45.12 85.60 28.30
N LYS A 758 44.37 85.99 29.32
CA LYS A 758 44.07 85.12 30.47
C LYS A 758 42.77 84.35 30.23
N TYR A 759 42.76 83.06 30.56
CA TYR A 759 41.61 82.16 30.45
C TYR A 759 41.29 81.50 31.79
N GLU A 760 40.00 81.31 32.05
CA GLU A 760 39.51 80.51 33.16
C GLU A 760 38.34 79.66 32.64
N ASN A 761 38.44 78.34 32.82
CA ASN A 761 37.44 77.36 32.37
C ASN A 761 37.02 77.49 30.89
N GLY A 762 37.96 77.86 30.01
CA GLY A 762 37.75 77.99 28.57
C GLY A 762 37.29 79.39 28.12
N GLU A 763 36.94 80.29 29.04
CA GLU A 763 36.51 81.65 28.74
C GLU A 763 37.65 82.66 28.93
N LYS A 764 37.68 83.67 28.06
CA LYS A 764 38.66 84.76 28.13
C LYS A 764 38.26 85.72 29.26
N VAL A 765 39.13 85.90 30.24
CA VAL A 765 38.94 86.87 31.34
C VAL A 765 39.81 88.11 31.11
N LYS A 766 39.36 89.26 31.64
CA LYS A 766 39.99 90.57 31.42
C LYS A 766 41.35 90.71 32.12
#